data_AF-A0A397EQZ4-F1
#
_entry.id   AF-A0A397EQZ4-F1
#
_cell.length_a   1.000
_cell.length_b   1.000
_cell.length_c   1.000
_cell.angle_alpha   90.00
_cell.angle_beta   90.00
_cell.angle_gamma   90.00
#
_symmetry.space_group_name_H-M   'P 1'
#
loop_
_entity.id
_entity.type
_entity.pdbx_description
1 polymer ?
#
loop_
_entity_poly.entity_id
_entity_poly.type
_entity_poly.pdbx_seq_one_letter_code
_entity_poly.pdbx_strand_id
1 'polypeptide(L)'
;MDEADILGDRIAIMAEGELRCCGSSMFLKNRYGAGYNFSLVKTDDCDTDALMAFVQRHIGDATKVLSNVGTEISFQLPLDCSHLFAPMFVELDANLARLGVLSYGISVTTLEEVFIKVAEIGDEHHQHTLQKTKQVPMTATSNDGSSSEGYKLADNAPPSALAMFWVHFHALLLKRVRTAKRDKRVVVFGTVLPIVFLVLGIALLKASSLTRNDPPLVLNTAAYPLRDSTPVPYLCQSDWMCDTASQISSAKPQPFVGINTQNDAAAYPATPPPVVFGVTYANLTTANSYCVHAGEEIFKRGYGKAPNDAAVPGQYGGYVLLGDAKSRSFGYNLAVNTTAVHAAIVHKALLDEALYRTVTANPALKLTCTNQPLPLTDSTKILFTTIVSFTTSVFVVLAFAYFTASIVPYLVHEKHPTHNSKHQQLVSGVSLSAFWLANFAWDLLLYSVPCVFGLLAIYFFDITPFTGRDCSSCAASPFAAIIVVFVLFGFAIVSFCYLLSYLFTDAASSQTYIIMINVLLGTILMTTSVILDIIESTKDINAHLKFIWRLSPLFCVGNSLNQLSIATLRLSIGVLKKDTSAFSTDILGWEVGYLAVEAVLFPIIAIGIDYALSFPKIKAKITKDPQVVDAPYEVDVDVQSEHDRVACGAADKDAVVMNGLRKVYKGGKVGVVSLSLGLPKGECFGYLGINGAGKTSTMKILTGDVLPTSGSATLGGFDIMSQQLEVRRLIGYCPQFDALIDLLTVREHLELFASIKGVPSKRICDTVKDKMDQMNLNDFEDKLAGTLSGGNKRKLSVAIALIGSPPIIFLDEPSTGMDPVSRRFMWDVIADISTRSK
;
A
#
# COMPACT_ATOMS: atom_id res chain seq x y z
N MET A 1 24.13 1.37 31.03
CA MET A 1 24.50 1.09 32.43
C MET A 1 24.70 2.39 33.17
N ASP A 2 25.55 3.29 32.64
CA ASP A 2 25.69 4.67 33.12
C ASP A 2 24.35 5.40 33.35
N GLU A 3 23.41 5.25 32.43
CA GLU A 3 22.07 5.83 32.56
C GLU A 3 21.33 5.37 33.82
N ALA A 4 21.33 4.06 34.10
CA ALA A 4 20.70 3.49 35.28
C ALA A 4 21.46 3.85 36.56
N ASP A 5 22.78 3.99 36.49
CA ASP A 5 23.63 4.41 37.61
C ASP A 5 23.41 5.87 37.99
N ILE A 6 23.18 6.75 37.01
CA ILE A 6 22.95 8.19 37.21
C ILE A 6 21.50 8.48 37.61
N LEU A 7 20.53 7.84 36.96
CA LEU A 7 19.11 8.16 37.13
C LEU A 7 18.39 7.29 38.15
N GLY A 8 18.85 6.05 38.35
CA GLY A 8 18.12 5.03 39.10
C GLY A 8 18.28 5.19 40.61
N ASP A 9 17.16 5.44 41.31
CA ASP A 9 17.08 5.28 42.77
C ASP A 9 17.25 3.80 43.15
N ARG A 10 16.68 2.91 42.32
CA ARG A 10 16.77 1.45 42.43
C ARG A 10 16.99 0.82 41.06
N ILE A 11 17.78 -0.24 41.02
CA ILE A 11 18.17 -0.96 39.82
C ILE A 11 17.85 -2.43 40.03
N ALA A 12 17.35 -3.09 38.99
CA ALA A 12 17.16 -4.53 38.93
C ALA A 12 17.93 -5.10 37.74
N ILE A 13 18.60 -6.23 37.95
CA ILE A 13 19.36 -6.94 36.91
C ILE A 13 18.62 -8.23 36.57
N MET A 14 18.28 -8.38 35.28
CA MET A 14 17.70 -9.58 34.70
C MET A 14 18.72 -10.36 33.88
N ALA A 15 18.64 -11.69 33.97
CA ALA A 15 19.32 -12.61 33.05
C ALA A 15 18.37 -13.78 32.74
N GLU A 16 18.33 -14.20 31.47
CA GLU A 16 17.53 -15.35 31.00
C GLU A 16 16.03 -15.34 31.34
N GLY A 17 15.44 -14.16 31.53
CA GLY A 17 14.02 -14.01 31.90
C GLY A 17 13.77 -14.01 33.40
N GLU A 18 14.79 -14.20 34.23
CA GLU A 18 14.74 -14.19 35.69
C GLU A 18 15.28 -12.87 36.26
N LEU A 19 14.71 -12.45 37.38
CA LEU A 19 15.27 -11.37 38.20
C LEU A 19 16.39 -11.95 39.05
N ARG A 20 17.63 -11.48 38.86
CA ARG A 20 18.81 -12.01 39.57
C ARG A 20 19.13 -11.24 40.84
N CYS A 21 18.99 -9.92 40.80
CA CYS A 21 19.16 -9.05 41.96
C CYS A 21 18.42 -7.73 41.77
N CYS A 22 18.11 -7.05 42.88
CA CYS A 22 17.49 -5.74 42.90
C CYS A 22 17.92 -4.91 44.12
N GLY A 23 18.18 -3.62 43.92
CA GLY A 23 18.58 -2.71 45.00
C GLY A 23 19.12 -1.38 44.49
N SER A 24 19.61 -0.51 45.37
CA SER A 24 20.25 0.74 44.94
C SER A 24 21.57 0.47 44.23
N SER A 25 22.04 1.41 43.40
CA SER A 25 23.34 1.28 42.73
C SER A 25 24.48 1.00 43.72
N MET A 26 24.51 1.72 44.85
CA MET A 26 25.51 1.49 45.90
C MET A 26 25.36 0.11 46.55
N PHE A 27 24.14 -0.36 46.79
CA PHE A 27 23.91 -1.71 47.34
C PHE A 27 24.43 -2.80 46.40
N LEU A 28 24.11 -2.72 45.10
CA LEU A 28 24.57 -3.69 44.11
C LEU A 28 26.09 -3.66 43.94
N LYS A 29 26.69 -2.47 43.94
CA LYS A 29 28.15 -2.30 43.96
C LYS A 29 28.75 -2.92 45.22
N ASN A 30 28.21 -2.68 46.41
CA ASN A 30 28.77 -3.26 47.63
C ASN A 30 28.62 -4.79 47.69
N ARG A 31 27.51 -5.34 47.17
CA ARG A 31 27.20 -6.78 47.25
C ARG A 31 27.88 -7.62 46.18
N TYR A 32 27.93 -7.15 44.94
CA TYR A 32 28.50 -7.89 43.79
C TYR A 32 29.77 -7.23 43.23
N GLY A 33 29.89 -5.93 43.38
CA GLY A 33 31.02 -5.13 42.92
C GLY A 33 32.12 -5.10 43.97
N ALA A 34 32.84 -6.22 44.10
CA ALA A 34 33.88 -6.29 45.11
C ALA A 34 34.95 -5.19 44.94
N GLY A 35 34.92 -4.17 45.80
CA GLY A 35 36.08 -3.33 46.03
C GLY A 35 36.45 -2.29 44.98
N TYR A 36 37.65 -1.75 45.14
CA TYR A 36 38.35 -0.94 44.15
C TYR A 36 39.23 -1.86 43.29
N ASN A 37 39.22 -1.64 41.98
CA ASN A 37 40.15 -2.28 41.07
C ASN A 37 41.44 -1.47 41.03
N PHE A 38 42.52 -2.08 41.51
CA PHE A 38 43.83 -1.50 41.54
C PHE A 38 44.73 -2.20 40.52
N SER A 39 45.01 -1.50 39.42
CA SER A 39 45.77 -2.02 38.28
C SER A 39 47.16 -1.41 38.25
N LEU A 40 48.18 -2.25 38.11
CA LEU A 40 49.58 -1.84 37.97
C LEU A 40 50.16 -2.36 36.66
N VAL A 41 50.92 -1.51 35.99
CA VAL A 41 51.69 -1.85 34.79
C VAL A 41 53.12 -2.17 35.22
N LYS A 42 53.58 -3.38 34.91
CA LYS A 42 54.88 -3.96 35.26
C LYS A 42 55.89 -3.76 34.13
N THR A 43 57.15 -3.61 34.51
CA THR A 43 58.30 -3.79 33.60
C THR A 43 58.56 -5.27 33.34
N ASP A 44 59.26 -5.59 32.25
CA ASP A 44 59.58 -6.99 31.89
C ASP A 44 60.39 -7.73 32.98
N ASP A 45 61.14 -6.99 33.81
CA ASP A 45 61.98 -7.52 34.90
C ASP A 45 61.30 -7.46 36.30
N CYS A 46 59.97 -7.30 36.36
CA CYS A 46 59.24 -7.14 37.63
C CYS A 46 59.12 -8.45 38.41
N ASP A 47 59.51 -8.45 39.69
CA ASP A 47 59.22 -9.53 40.64
C ASP A 47 57.75 -9.43 41.10
N THR A 48 56.88 -10.21 40.45
CA THR A 48 55.44 -10.23 40.74
C THR A 48 55.11 -10.70 42.16
N ASP A 49 55.89 -11.59 42.76
CA ASP A 49 55.61 -12.12 44.09
C ASP A 49 55.93 -11.08 45.17
N ALA A 50 57.02 -10.33 45.00
CA ALA A 50 57.36 -9.20 45.85
C ALA A 50 56.30 -8.08 45.76
N LEU A 51 55.74 -7.83 44.56
CA LEU A 51 54.68 -6.86 44.36
C LEU A 51 53.36 -7.30 45.00
N MET A 52 52.98 -8.58 44.88
CA MET A 52 51.80 -9.12 45.56
C MET A 52 51.93 -9.05 47.08
N ALA A 53 53.10 -9.41 47.62
CA ALA A 53 53.39 -9.31 49.05
C ALA A 53 53.36 -7.85 49.55
N PHE A 54 53.80 -6.89 48.74
CA PHE A 54 53.73 -5.46 49.07
C PHE A 54 52.29 -4.98 49.24
N VAL A 55 51.39 -5.34 48.31
CA VAL A 55 49.97 -4.97 48.37
C VAL A 55 49.28 -5.69 49.54
N GLN A 56 49.53 -6.98 49.73
CA GLN A 56 48.98 -7.76 50.85
C GLN A 56 49.45 -7.25 52.21
N ARG A 57 50.70 -6.75 52.33
CA ARG A 57 51.21 -6.16 53.58
C ARG A 57 50.43 -4.92 54.00
N HIS A 58 49.94 -4.13 53.05
CA HIS A 58 49.24 -2.88 53.34
C HIS A 58 47.73 -3.05 53.53
N ILE A 59 47.11 -3.96 52.77
CA ILE A 59 45.64 -4.10 52.72
C ILE A 59 45.16 -5.40 53.40
N GLY A 60 46.07 -6.34 53.67
CA GLY A 60 45.82 -7.65 54.28
C GLY A 60 45.51 -8.75 53.27
N ASP A 61 45.36 -9.98 53.78
CA ASP A 61 45.07 -11.21 53.00
C ASP A 61 43.69 -11.19 52.31
N ALA A 62 42.85 -10.20 52.60
CA ALA A 62 41.57 -9.96 51.93
C ALA A 62 41.73 -9.44 50.48
N THR A 63 42.96 -9.15 50.04
CA THR A 63 43.25 -8.67 48.69
C THR A 63 43.28 -9.82 47.69
N LYS A 64 42.36 -9.82 46.72
CA LYS A 64 42.27 -10.86 45.68
C LYS A 64 42.97 -10.39 44.40
N VAL A 65 43.87 -11.19 43.85
CA VAL A 65 44.44 -10.94 42.51
C VAL A 65 43.38 -11.30 41.47
N LEU A 66 42.95 -10.32 40.66
CA LEU A 66 41.94 -10.51 39.63
C LEU A 66 42.53 -11.04 38.33
N SER A 67 43.67 -10.49 37.93
CA SER A 67 44.36 -10.89 36.71
C SER A 67 45.83 -10.57 36.82
N ASN A 68 46.65 -11.46 36.25
CA ASN A 68 48.09 -11.28 36.11
C ASN A 68 48.46 -11.73 34.69
N VAL A 69 48.43 -10.81 33.73
CA VAL A 69 48.57 -11.11 32.30
C VAL A 69 49.59 -10.17 31.69
N GLY A 70 50.69 -10.73 31.19
CA GLY A 70 51.77 -9.96 30.55
C GLY A 70 52.30 -8.85 31.46
N THR A 71 52.29 -7.62 30.95
CA THR A 71 52.77 -6.41 31.62
C THR A 71 51.76 -5.77 32.56
N GLU A 72 50.60 -6.38 32.82
CA GLU A 72 49.58 -5.82 33.73
C GLU A 72 49.22 -6.80 34.86
N ILE A 73 49.08 -6.28 36.07
CA ILE A 73 48.53 -7.01 37.23
C ILE A 73 47.42 -6.17 37.87
N SER A 74 46.27 -6.80 38.12
CA SER A 74 45.12 -6.14 38.73
C SER A 74 44.71 -6.83 40.03
N PHE A 75 44.51 -6.02 41.07
CA PHE A 75 44.07 -6.41 42.39
C PHE A 75 42.66 -5.90 42.68
N GLN A 76 41.92 -6.67 43.46
CA GLN A 76 40.64 -6.27 44.03
C GLN A 76 40.85 -5.89 45.50
N LEU A 77 40.70 -4.60 45.81
CA LEU A 77 40.90 -4.06 47.14
C LEU A 77 39.55 -3.87 47.86
N PRO A 78 39.34 -4.41 49.08
CA PRO A 78 38.09 -4.22 49.81
C PRO A 78 37.71 -2.74 50.05
N LEU A 79 36.41 -2.44 50.07
CA LEU A 79 35.87 -1.08 50.29
C LEU A 79 36.25 -0.53 51.68
N ASP A 80 36.23 -1.38 52.69
CA ASP A 80 36.49 -1.02 54.09
C ASP A 80 37.95 -0.60 54.33
N CYS A 81 38.87 -1.01 53.43
CA CYS A 81 40.29 -0.69 53.49
C CYS A 81 40.66 0.63 52.79
N SER A 82 39.67 1.43 52.34
CA SER A 82 39.92 2.69 51.63
C SER A 82 40.82 3.68 52.38
N HIS A 83 40.73 3.69 53.71
CA HIS A 83 41.58 4.51 54.58
C HIS A 83 43.08 4.12 54.54
N LEU A 84 43.42 2.91 54.08
CA LEU A 84 44.78 2.39 53.97
C LEU A 84 45.42 2.67 52.60
N PHE A 85 44.67 3.18 51.62
CA PHE A 85 45.18 3.38 50.26
C PHE A 85 46.17 4.54 50.17
N ALA A 86 45.90 5.66 50.85
CA ALA A 86 46.80 6.80 50.84
C ALA A 86 48.22 6.46 51.34
N PRO A 87 48.42 5.80 52.50
CA PRO A 87 49.77 5.40 52.93
C PRO A 87 50.39 4.36 52.00
N MET A 88 49.62 3.42 51.45
CA MET A 88 50.11 2.45 50.47
C MET A 88 50.62 3.12 49.18
N PHE A 89 49.89 4.09 48.63
CA PHE A 89 50.30 4.79 47.41
C PHE A 89 51.55 5.64 47.62
N VAL A 90 51.68 6.29 48.78
CA VAL A 90 52.90 7.04 49.13
C VAL A 90 54.13 6.12 49.19
N GLU A 91 54.00 4.94 49.79
CA GLU A 91 55.11 3.98 49.85
C GLU A 91 55.38 3.33 48.48
N LEU A 92 54.32 3.11 47.69
CA LEU A 92 54.44 2.59 46.33
C LEU A 92 55.16 3.58 45.42
N ASP A 93 54.79 4.87 45.44
CA ASP A 93 55.44 5.96 44.69
C ASP A 93 56.93 6.05 45.02
N ALA A 94 57.29 5.91 46.30
CA ALA A 94 58.68 5.91 46.74
C ALA A 94 59.49 4.69 46.27
N ASN A 95 58.81 3.60 45.87
CA ASN A 95 59.43 2.32 45.52
C ASN A 95 59.12 1.82 44.10
N LEU A 96 58.51 2.63 43.22
CA LEU A 96 58.07 2.21 41.87
C LEU A 96 59.18 1.52 41.06
N ALA A 97 60.35 2.15 40.99
CA ALA A 97 61.49 1.61 40.23
C ALA A 97 62.07 0.31 40.86
N ARG A 98 61.99 0.17 42.18
CA ARG A 98 62.48 -1.01 42.91
C ARG A 98 61.51 -2.19 42.79
N LEU A 99 60.21 -1.91 42.71
CA LEU A 99 59.14 -2.90 42.56
C LEU A 99 58.81 -3.23 41.11
N GLY A 100 59.50 -2.63 40.13
CA GLY A 100 59.28 -2.91 38.70
C GLY A 100 57.94 -2.40 38.18
N VAL A 101 57.40 -1.31 38.74
CA VAL A 101 56.09 -0.75 38.36
C VAL A 101 56.28 0.55 37.57
N LEU A 102 55.72 0.61 36.36
CA LEU A 102 55.75 1.80 35.48
C LEU A 102 54.68 2.82 35.84
N SER A 103 53.46 2.34 36.11
CA SER A 103 52.32 3.18 36.44
C SER A 103 51.26 2.35 37.16
N TYR A 104 50.44 3.00 37.98
CA TYR A 104 49.28 2.37 38.59
C TYR A 104 48.03 3.24 38.44
N GLY A 105 46.88 2.61 38.49
CA GLY A 105 45.58 3.26 38.51
C GLY A 105 44.68 2.56 39.51
N ILE A 106 43.90 3.33 40.25
CA ILE A 106 42.79 2.82 41.05
C ILE A 106 41.48 3.28 40.42
N SER A 107 40.54 2.36 40.29
CA SER A 107 39.19 2.63 39.81
C SER A 107 38.18 1.96 40.72
N VAL A 108 36.99 2.56 40.83
CA VAL A 108 35.88 1.96 41.59
C VAL A 108 35.20 0.95 40.68
N THR A 109 34.77 -0.19 41.23
CA THR A 109 33.96 -1.16 40.49
C THR A 109 32.74 -0.46 39.89
N THR A 110 32.66 -0.47 38.56
CA THR A 110 31.55 0.16 37.83
C THR A 110 30.30 -0.71 37.89
N LEU A 111 29.12 -0.12 37.68
CA LEU A 111 27.89 -0.91 37.53
C LEU A 111 27.99 -1.88 36.33
N GLU A 112 28.84 -1.58 35.35
CA GLU A 112 29.14 -2.47 34.22
C GLU A 112 29.82 -3.77 34.66
N GLU A 113 30.79 -3.69 35.56
CA GLU A 113 31.49 -4.86 36.09
C GLU A 113 30.60 -5.70 37.01
N VAL A 114 29.75 -5.05 37.82
CA VAL A 114 28.70 -5.74 38.61
C VAL A 114 27.80 -6.54 37.68
N PHE A 115 27.34 -5.90 36.61
CA PHE A 115 26.47 -6.52 35.64
C PHE A 115 27.13 -7.72 34.95
N ILE A 116 28.38 -7.60 34.50
CA ILE A 116 29.12 -8.69 33.86
C ILE A 116 29.24 -9.88 34.83
N LYS A 117 29.60 -9.65 36.10
CA LYS A 117 29.71 -10.73 37.10
C LYS A 117 28.39 -11.44 37.36
N VAL A 118 27.29 -10.69 37.50
CA VAL A 118 25.95 -11.28 37.72
C VAL A 118 25.48 -12.04 36.48
N ALA A 119 25.85 -11.59 35.27
CA ALA A 119 25.56 -12.31 34.03
C ALA A 119 26.42 -13.58 33.89
N GLU A 120 27.71 -13.53 34.23
CA GLU A 120 28.66 -14.66 34.16
C GLU A 120 28.28 -15.82 35.10
N ILE A 121 27.66 -15.54 36.26
CA ILE A 121 27.17 -16.58 37.18
C ILE A 121 26.06 -17.44 36.53
N GLY A 122 25.38 -16.94 35.50
CA GLY A 122 24.38 -17.67 34.73
C GLY A 122 24.88 -18.31 33.43
N ASP A 123 26.06 -17.94 32.93
CA ASP A 123 26.54 -18.26 31.58
C ASP A 123 27.83 -19.10 31.62
N GLU A 124 27.73 -20.42 31.87
CA GLU A 124 28.87 -21.33 31.61
C GLU A 124 29.14 -21.53 30.09
N HIS A 125 28.38 -20.95 29.17
CA HIS A 125 28.63 -21.12 27.73
C HIS A 125 28.33 -19.87 26.84
N HIS A 126 29.42 -19.21 26.42
CA HIS A 126 29.67 -18.36 25.22
C HIS A 126 29.94 -16.86 25.43
N GLN A 127 31.15 -16.44 25.01
CA GLN A 127 31.68 -15.08 24.96
C GLN A 127 31.05 -14.21 23.86
N HIS A 128 30.94 -12.88 24.07
CA HIS A 128 31.30 -11.88 23.05
C HIS A 128 31.63 -10.48 23.63
N THR A 129 32.62 -9.86 22.99
CA THR A 129 33.40 -8.65 23.33
C THR A 129 32.77 -7.33 22.86
N LEU A 130 32.97 -6.22 23.58
CA LEU A 130 32.78 -4.85 23.05
C LEU A 130 33.92 -3.90 23.48
N GLN A 131 34.41 -3.13 22.50
CA GLN A 131 35.53 -2.18 22.58
C GLN A 131 35.13 -0.83 23.21
N LYS A 132 36.01 -0.26 24.06
CA LYS A 132 35.91 1.10 24.62
C LYS A 132 36.75 2.10 23.81
N THR A 133 36.19 3.28 23.47
CA THR A 133 36.93 4.44 22.94
C THR A 133 36.76 5.65 23.88
N LYS A 134 37.88 6.32 24.19
CA LYS A 134 38.07 7.43 25.15
C LYS A 134 37.42 8.77 24.73
N GLN A 135 37.01 9.59 25.70
CA GLN A 135 36.68 11.01 25.56
C GLN A 135 37.48 11.92 26.51
N VAL A 136 37.66 13.17 26.08
CA VAL A 136 38.35 14.32 26.72
C VAL A 136 37.29 15.31 27.27
N PRO A 137 37.53 16.06 28.36
CA PRO A 137 36.52 16.95 28.96
C PRO A 137 36.65 18.42 28.52
N MET A 138 35.53 19.13 28.36
CA MET A 138 35.43 20.59 28.51
C MET A 138 34.03 21.02 29.01
N THR A 139 34.04 22.16 29.68
CA THR A 139 33.13 22.74 30.69
C THR A 139 31.78 23.26 30.19
N ALA A 140 30.75 23.16 31.04
CA ALA A 140 29.43 23.77 30.87
C ALA A 140 29.22 24.94 31.85
N THR A 141 28.65 26.03 31.33
CA THR A 141 28.10 27.17 32.10
C THR A 141 26.58 26.99 32.24
N SER A 142 26.10 27.07 33.47
CA SER A 142 24.69 27.09 33.87
C SER A 142 24.05 28.45 33.60
N ASN A 143 22.80 28.46 33.15
CA ASN A 143 21.92 29.62 33.31
C ASN A 143 20.52 29.14 33.74
N ASP A 144 20.05 29.76 34.82
CA ASP A 144 18.78 29.55 35.50
C ASP A 144 17.56 30.12 34.74
N GLY A 145 16.41 29.47 34.94
CA GLY A 145 15.18 30.16 35.31
C GLY A 145 14.08 30.33 34.26
N SER A 146 13.02 29.50 34.35
CA SER A 146 11.65 29.99 34.57
C SER A 146 10.68 28.82 34.79
N SER A 147 10.07 28.78 35.97
CA SER A 147 9.07 27.81 36.42
C SER A 147 7.67 28.12 35.83
N SER A 148 7.16 27.22 34.99
CA SER A 148 5.73 27.14 34.62
C SER A 148 5.17 25.83 35.18
N GLU A 149 4.17 25.91 36.06
CA GLU A 149 3.47 24.75 36.60
C GLU A 149 2.72 24.01 35.48
N GLY A 150 3.25 22.87 35.05
CA GLY A 150 2.68 22.06 33.97
C GLY A 150 1.30 21.49 34.31
N TYR A 151 0.43 21.39 33.30
CA TYR A 151 -0.91 20.81 33.40
C TYR A 151 -0.88 19.32 33.80
N LYS A 152 -1.57 18.97 34.88
CA LYS A 152 -1.78 17.58 35.35
C LYS A 152 -3.12 17.04 34.84
N LEU A 153 -3.07 15.96 34.07
CA LEU A 153 -4.26 15.35 33.47
C LEU A 153 -5.16 14.65 34.50
N ALA A 154 -4.58 14.12 35.59
CA ALA A 154 -5.30 13.43 36.65
C ALA A 154 -6.37 14.31 37.34
N ASP A 155 -6.14 15.62 37.40
CA ASP A 155 -6.99 16.58 38.13
C ASP A 155 -8.09 17.20 37.26
N ASN A 156 -8.00 17.05 35.93
CA ASN A 156 -8.85 17.75 34.96
C ASN A 156 -9.39 16.83 33.85
N ALA A 157 -9.62 15.56 34.18
CA ALA A 157 -10.10 14.58 33.22
C ALA A 157 -11.45 15.02 32.61
N PRO A 158 -11.64 14.88 31.29
CA PRO A 158 -12.85 15.33 30.61
C PRO A 158 -14.12 14.63 31.12
N PRO A 159 -15.25 15.35 31.17
CA PRO A 159 -16.40 15.00 32.02
C PRO A 159 -17.24 13.80 31.53
N SER A 160 -16.98 13.24 30.34
CA SER A 160 -17.67 12.03 29.87
C SER A 160 -16.89 11.25 28.80
N ALA A 161 -17.10 9.92 28.77
CA ALA A 161 -16.49 9.02 27.78
C ALA A 161 -16.93 9.35 26.33
N LEU A 162 -18.16 9.82 26.14
CA LEU A 162 -18.69 10.25 24.83
C LEU A 162 -18.03 11.55 24.34
N ALA A 163 -17.79 12.52 25.23
CA ALA A 163 -17.05 13.73 24.86
C ALA A 163 -15.62 13.38 24.42
N MET A 164 -14.96 12.48 25.14
CA MET A 164 -13.62 11.99 24.76
C MET A 164 -13.60 11.27 23.42
N PHE A 165 -14.63 10.46 23.13
CA PHE A 165 -14.75 9.80 21.84
C PHE A 165 -14.73 10.80 20.68
N TRP A 166 -15.46 11.91 20.78
CA TRP A 166 -15.49 12.93 19.73
C TRP A 166 -14.17 13.71 19.61
N VAL A 167 -13.49 13.97 20.74
CA VAL A 167 -12.14 14.56 20.73
C VAL A 167 -11.17 13.62 20.01
N HIS A 168 -11.19 12.32 20.32
CA HIS A 168 -10.38 11.30 19.65
C HIS A 168 -10.70 11.21 18.17
N PHE A 169 -11.98 11.14 17.81
CA PHE A 169 -12.43 11.09 16.42
C PHE A 169 -11.92 12.29 15.62
N HIS A 170 -12.11 13.51 16.13
CA HIS A 170 -11.66 14.73 15.47
C HIS A 170 -10.14 14.78 15.33
N ALA A 171 -9.38 14.43 16.37
CA ALA A 171 -7.92 14.42 16.34
C ALA A 171 -7.36 13.40 15.32
N LEU A 172 -7.95 12.20 15.26
CA LEU A 172 -7.57 11.15 14.31
C LEU A 172 -7.98 11.48 12.88
N LEU A 173 -9.13 12.13 12.68
CA LEU A 173 -9.56 12.63 11.37
C LEU A 173 -8.62 13.74 10.87
N LEU A 174 -8.25 14.69 11.74
CA LEU A 174 -7.31 15.75 11.41
C LEU A 174 -5.92 15.20 11.09
N LYS A 175 -5.46 14.19 11.84
CA LYS A 175 -4.26 13.41 11.49
C LYS A 175 -4.36 12.87 10.06
N ARG A 176 -5.47 12.20 9.72
CA ARG A 176 -5.66 11.62 8.38
C ARG A 176 -5.63 12.68 7.28
N VAL A 177 -6.27 13.82 7.49
CA VAL A 177 -6.24 14.97 6.57
C VAL A 177 -4.82 15.47 6.36
N ARG A 178 -4.07 15.73 7.45
CA ARG A 178 -2.70 16.26 7.39
C ARG A 178 -1.75 15.30 6.66
N THR A 179 -1.86 14.01 6.96
CA THR A 179 -1.04 12.98 6.30
C THR A 179 -1.41 12.83 4.82
N ALA A 180 -2.70 12.76 4.49
CA ALA A 180 -3.16 12.60 3.11
C ALA A 180 -2.80 13.78 2.20
N LYS A 181 -2.79 15.01 2.74
CA LYS A 181 -2.35 16.21 1.99
C LYS A 181 -0.88 16.11 1.55
N ARG A 182 -0.04 15.42 2.32
CA ARG A 182 1.40 15.28 2.07
C ARG A 182 1.76 13.97 1.37
N ASP A 183 0.90 12.95 1.46
CA ASP A 183 1.10 11.68 0.77
C ASP A 183 0.67 11.75 -0.69
N LYS A 184 1.65 11.86 -1.59
CA LYS A 184 1.44 11.87 -3.04
C LYS A 184 0.74 10.59 -3.54
N ARG A 185 0.91 9.45 -2.86
CA ARG A 185 0.31 8.17 -3.27
C ARG A 185 -1.21 8.22 -3.14
N VAL A 186 -1.69 8.77 -2.02
CA VAL A 186 -3.14 8.92 -1.75
C VAL A 186 -3.78 9.82 -2.81
N VAL A 187 -3.14 10.93 -3.17
CA VAL A 187 -3.68 11.85 -4.21
C VAL A 187 -3.71 11.18 -5.59
N VAL A 188 -2.62 10.50 -5.97
CA VAL A 188 -2.52 9.88 -7.30
C VAL A 188 -3.47 8.68 -7.44
N PHE A 189 -3.40 7.71 -6.53
CA PHE A 189 -4.18 6.48 -6.62
C PHE A 189 -5.61 6.62 -6.11
N GLY A 190 -5.85 7.49 -5.12
CA GLY A 190 -7.16 7.70 -4.53
C GLY A 190 -8.05 8.69 -5.30
N THR A 191 -7.47 9.55 -6.15
CA THR A 191 -8.26 10.59 -6.84
C THR A 191 -7.92 10.72 -8.33
N VAL A 192 -6.67 11.04 -8.68
CA VAL A 192 -6.33 11.40 -10.07
C VAL A 192 -6.51 10.22 -11.02
N LEU A 193 -5.93 9.07 -10.70
CA LEU A 193 -5.87 7.92 -11.59
C LEU A 193 -7.24 7.25 -11.80
N PRO A 194 -8.11 7.07 -10.77
CA PRO A 194 -9.50 6.67 -10.99
C PRO A 194 -10.26 7.60 -11.94
N ILE A 195 -10.13 8.92 -11.78
CA ILE A 195 -10.80 9.90 -12.65
C ILE A 195 -10.29 9.78 -14.09
N VAL A 196 -8.98 9.64 -14.29
CA VAL A 196 -8.39 9.44 -15.62
C VAL A 196 -8.95 8.19 -16.30
N PHE A 197 -9.03 7.05 -15.59
CA PHE A 197 -9.60 5.82 -16.16
C PHE A 197 -11.10 5.94 -16.46
N LEU A 198 -11.87 6.62 -15.60
CA LEU A 198 -13.29 6.90 -15.84
C LEU A 198 -13.49 7.75 -17.10
N VAL A 199 -12.72 8.84 -17.23
CA VAL A 199 -12.77 9.73 -18.42
C VAL A 199 -12.32 8.98 -19.67
N LEU A 200 -11.26 8.17 -19.59
CA LEU A 200 -10.75 7.40 -20.73
C LEU A 200 -11.77 6.36 -21.21
N GLY A 201 -12.45 5.67 -20.30
CA GLY A 201 -13.51 4.71 -20.65
C GLY A 201 -14.66 5.38 -21.40
N ILE A 202 -15.07 6.57 -20.96
CA ILE A 202 -16.18 7.30 -21.57
C ILE A 202 -15.76 7.98 -22.89
N ALA A 203 -14.54 8.51 -22.97
CA ALA A 203 -13.99 9.08 -24.20
C ALA A 203 -13.92 8.01 -25.31
N LEU A 204 -13.49 6.79 -24.97
CA LEU A 204 -13.47 5.66 -25.90
C LEU A 204 -14.89 5.31 -26.37
N LEU A 205 -15.89 5.40 -25.49
CA LEU A 205 -17.29 5.19 -25.87
C LEU A 205 -17.79 6.21 -26.91
N LYS A 206 -17.47 7.49 -26.75
CA LYS A 206 -17.87 8.54 -27.72
C LYS A 206 -17.05 8.53 -29.01
N ALA A 207 -15.81 8.09 -28.95
CA ALA A 207 -14.94 7.99 -30.13
C ALA A 207 -15.35 6.84 -31.05
N SER A 208 -16.09 5.84 -30.54
CA SER A 208 -16.56 4.72 -31.34
C SER A 208 -17.46 5.20 -32.49
N SER A 209 -17.06 4.89 -33.73
CA SER A 209 -17.84 5.19 -34.94
C SER A 209 -19.02 4.23 -35.14
N LEU A 210 -19.10 3.14 -34.37
CA LEU A 210 -20.06 2.05 -34.54
C LEU A 210 -21.53 2.47 -34.35
N THR A 211 -21.77 3.62 -33.72
CA THR A 211 -23.13 4.15 -33.47
C THR A 211 -23.52 5.28 -34.42
N ARG A 212 -22.63 5.69 -35.34
CA ARG A 212 -22.88 6.75 -36.32
C ARG A 212 -23.43 6.16 -37.61
N ASN A 213 -24.34 6.88 -38.25
CA ASN A 213 -24.81 6.52 -39.59
C ASN A 213 -23.67 6.69 -40.60
N ASP A 214 -23.57 5.77 -41.56
CA ASP A 214 -22.60 5.88 -42.64
C ASP A 214 -22.91 7.10 -43.53
N PRO A 215 -21.89 7.89 -43.92
CA PRO A 215 -22.10 9.04 -44.79
C PRO A 215 -22.43 8.60 -46.23
N PRO A 216 -23.14 9.44 -47.01
CA PRO A 216 -23.37 9.16 -48.43
C PRO A 216 -22.05 9.16 -49.22
N LEU A 217 -21.90 8.19 -50.13
CA LEU A 217 -20.73 8.03 -50.99
C LEU A 217 -21.09 8.31 -52.45
N VAL A 218 -20.54 9.39 -53.01
CA VAL A 218 -20.65 9.66 -54.46
C VAL A 218 -19.79 8.66 -55.22
N LEU A 219 -20.38 7.98 -56.21
CA LEU A 219 -19.74 6.91 -56.98
C LEU A 219 -18.85 7.48 -58.08
N ASN A 220 -17.66 7.92 -57.71
CA ASN A 220 -16.62 8.39 -58.61
C ASN A 220 -15.23 7.97 -58.09
N THR A 221 -14.17 8.35 -58.78
CA THR A 221 -12.79 8.04 -58.39
C THR A 221 -12.21 9.02 -57.37
N ALA A 222 -12.94 10.04 -56.91
CA ALA A 222 -12.38 11.09 -56.06
C ALA A 222 -11.82 10.56 -54.72
N ALA A 223 -12.36 9.43 -54.24
CA ALA A 223 -11.89 8.72 -53.07
C ALA A 223 -10.67 7.82 -53.33
N TYR A 224 -10.28 7.59 -54.59
CA TYR A 224 -9.08 6.83 -54.94
C TYR A 224 -7.82 7.70 -54.86
N PRO A 225 -6.64 7.10 -54.58
CA PRO A 225 -5.39 7.86 -54.45
C PRO A 225 -5.06 8.74 -55.65
N LEU A 226 -5.41 8.29 -56.85
CA LEU A 226 -5.12 8.97 -58.11
C LEU A 226 -6.26 9.88 -58.60
N ARG A 227 -7.43 9.89 -57.94
CA ARG A 227 -8.59 10.73 -58.33
C ARG A 227 -8.89 10.62 -59.83
N ASP A 228 -9.03 11.75 -60.53
CA ASP A 228 -9.30 11.80 -61.98
C ASP A 228 -8.17 11.18 -62.83
N SER A 229 -6.97 11.00 -62.27
CA SER A 229 -5.85 10.31 -62.93
C SER A 229 -5.87 8.78 -62.76
N THR A 230 -6.92 8.24 -62.10
CA THR A 230 -7.11 6.79 -61.92
C THR A 230 -7.06 6.09 -63.29
N PRO A 231 -6.11 5.15 -63.51
CA PRO A 231 -5.95 4.47 -64.77
C PRO A 231 -7.07 3.44 -64.97
N VAL A 232 -7.76 3.54 -66.10
CA VAL A 232 -8.89 2.66 -66.44
C VAL A 232 -8.62 1.99 -67.79
N PRO A 233 -8.00 0.79 -67.81
CA PRO A 233 -7.75 0.07 -69.05
C PRO A 233 -9.06 -0.36 -69.70
N TYR A 234 -9.14 -0.25 -71.02
CA TYR A 234 -10.26 -0.79 -71.77
C TYR A 234 -9.79 -1.49 -73.05
N LEU A 235 -10.54 -2.50 -73.44
CA LEU A 235 -10.36 -3.27 -74.67
C LEU A 235 -11.66 -3.20 -75.46
N CYS A 236 -11.59 -2.98 -76.77
CA CYS A 236 -12.78 -2.98 -77.61
C CYS A 236 -12.83 -4.20 -78.53
N GLN A 237 -13.85 -5.04 -78.35
CA GLN A 237 -14.18 -6.17 -79.22
C GLN A 237 -15.30 -5.84 -80.22
N SER A 238 -15.76 -4.59 -80.24
CA SER A 238 -16.91 -4.14 -81.03
C SER A 238 -16.51 -3.47 -82.34
N ASP A 239 -17.42 -3.49 -83.33
CA ASP A 239 -17.41 -2.60 -84.50
C ASP A 239 -18.20 -1.29 -84.27
N TRP A 240 -18.75 -1.10 -83.07
CA TRP A 240 -19.67 -0.01 -82.73
C TRP A 240 -19.42 0.54 -81.30
N MET A 241 -19.49 1.86 -81.13
CA MET A 241 -19.42 2.55 -79.83
C MET A 241 -18.15 2.31 -78.97
N CYS A 242 -17.01 1.91 -79.57
CA CYS A 242 -15.72 1.81 -78.86
C CYS A 242 -15.25 3.13 -78.24
N ASP A 243 -15.61 4.26 -78.86
CA ASP A 243 -15.26 5.60 -78.39
C ASP A 243 -15.91 5.94 -77.03
N THR A 244 -16.85 5.12 -76.56
CA THR A 244 -17.50 5.29 -75.25
C THR A 244 -16.49 5.39 -74.11
N ALA A 245 -15.44 4.57 -74.10
CA ALA A 245 -14.43 4.64 -73.05
C ALA A 245 -13.67 5.97 -73.02
N SER A 246 -13.53 6.65 -74.17
CA SER A 246 -12.88 7.97 -74.24
C SER A 246 -13.70 9.09 -73.59
N GLN A 247 -15.01 8.86 -73.38
CA GLN A 247 -15.93 9.83 -72.76
C GLN A 247 -15.96 9.75 -71.23
N ILE A 248 -15.16 8.86 -70.61
CA ILE A 248 -15.04 8.77 -69.14
C ILE A 248 -14.42 10.06 -68.60
N SER A 249 -15.12 10.71 -67.67
CA SER A 249 -14.86 12.09 -67.25
C SER A 249 -13.99 12.22 -66.01
N SER A 250 -14.16 11.29 -65.07
CA SER A 250 -13.54 11.29 -63.74
C SER A 250 -12.53 10.16 -63.59
N ALA A 251 -11.92 9.72 -64.69
CA ALA A 251 -10.80 8.79 -64.67
C ALA A 251 -9.99 8.95 -65.95
N LYS A 252 -8.83 8.28 -66.01
CA LYS A 252 -7.96 8.29 -67.18
C LYS A 252 -8.16 7.00 -67.99
N PRO A 253 -9.01 6.98 -69.04
CA PRO A 253 -9.18 5.81 -69.89
C PRO A 253 -7.88 5.51 -70.66
N GLN A 254 -7.51 4.23 -70.74
CA GLN A 254 -6.28 3.79 -71.39
C GLN A 254 -6.58 2.60 -72.31
N PRO A 255 -6.53 2.77 -73.64
CA PRO A 255 -6.75 1.65 -74.56
C PRO A 255 -5.60 0.64 -74.44
N PHE A 256 -5.94 -0.64 -74.44
CA PHE A 256 -4.94 -1.70 -74.60
C PHE A 256 -4.58 -1.85 -76.07
N VAL A 257 -3.29 -1.75 -76.41
CA VAL A 257 -2.78 -1.89 -77.78
C VAL A 257 -2.02 -3.21 -77.85
N GLY A 258 -2.47 -4.15 -78.70
CA GLY A 258 -1.78 -5.44 -78.90
C GLY A 258 -2.67 -6.68 -78.89
N ILE A 259 -3.99 -6.57 -78.66
CA ILE A 259 -4.95 -7.67 -78.83
C ILE A 259 -5.86 -7.28 -79.99
N ASN A 260 -5.62 -7.82 -81.18
CA ASN A 260 -6.37 -7.50 -82.40
C ASN A 260 -7.60 -8.41 -82.53
N THR A 261 -8.78 -7.82 -82.72
CA THR A 261 -10.06 -8.54 -82.84
C THR A 261 -10.46 -8.86 -84.27
N GLN A 262 -9.79 -8.27 -85.27
CA GLN A 262 -10.19 -8.41 -86.67
C GLN A 262 -9.52 -9.58 -87.42
N ASN A 263 -8.42 -10.15 -86.92
CA ASN A 263 -7.66 -11.18 -87.66
C ASN A 263 -7.43 -12.51 -86.90
N ASP A 264 -7.63 -12.56 -85.58
CA ASP A 264 -7.40 -13.78 -84.81
C ASP A 264 -8.74 -14.43 -84.41
N ALA A 265 -9.07 -15.56 -85.03
CA ALA A 265 -10.28 -16.32 -84.74
C ALA A 265 -10.30 -16.95 -83.31
N ALA A 266 -9.26 -16.74 -82.50
CA ALA A 266 -9.22 -17.01 -81.07
C ALA A 266 -8.10 -16.18 -80.42
N ALA A 267 -8.35 -15.55 -79.27
CA ALA A 267 -7.32 -14.81 -78.52
C ALA A 267 -6.25 -15.73 -77.90
N TYR A 268 -6.49 -17.05 -77.91
CA TYR A 268 -5.56 -18.09 -77.48
C TYR A 268 -5.47 -19.21 -78.53
N PRO A 269 -4.30 -19.84 -78.71
CA PRO A 269 -4.17 -21.03 -79.55
C PRO A 269 -5.00 -22.20 -78.99
N ALA A 270 -5.50 -23.08 -79.88
CA ALA A 270 -6.34 -24.23 -79.49
C ALA A 270 -5.61 -25.25 -78.61
N THR A 271 -4.28 -25.30 -78.69
CA THR A 271 -3.42 -26.17 -77.88
C THR A 271 -2.08 -25.49 -77.58
N PRO A 272 -1.55 -25.57 -76.34
CA PRO A 272 -2.19 -26.10 -75.13
C PRO A 272 -3.34 -25.18 -74.63
N PRO A 273 -4.31 -25.72 -73.86
CA PRO A 273 -5.41 -24.93 -73.32
C PRO A 273 -4.88 -23.78 -72.45
N PRO A 274 -5.41 -22.55 -72.61
CA PRO A 274 -4.86 -21.40 -71.91
C PRO A 274 -5.08 -21.49 -70.41
N VAL A 275 -4.05 -21.10 -69.67
CA VAL A 275 -4.07 -21.02 -68.20
C VAL A 275 -4.16 -19.56 -67.82
N VAL A 276 -5.30 -19.17 -67.26
CA VAL A 276 -5.56 -17.79 -66.83
C VAL A 276 -5.90 -17.81 -65.35
N PHE A 277 -5.21 -16.98 -64.56
CA PHE A 277 -5.29 -17.01 -63.09
C PHE A 277 -5.00 -18.40 -62.48
N GLY A 278 -4.15 -19.21 -63.13
CA GLY A 278 -3.84 -20.57 -62.69
C GLY A 278 -4.94 -21.61 -62.99
N VAL A 279 -5.98 -21.23 -63.75
CA VAL A 279 -7.07 -22.13 -64.16
C VAL A 279 -6.96 -22.44 -65.65
N THR A 280 -6.98 -23.73 -66.00
CA THR A 280 -6.93 -24.21 -67.39
C THR A 280 -8.32 -24.21 -68.03
N TYR A 281 -8.48 -23.51 -69.16
CA TYR A 281 -9.74 -23.43 -69.89
C TYR A 281 -9.74 -24.35 -71.11
N ALA A 282 -10.57 -25.41 -71.09
CA ALA A 282 -10.54 -26.46 -72.10
C ALA A 282 -11.40 -26.19 -73.36
N ASN A 283 -12.38 -25.27 -73.30
CA ASN A 283 -13.35 -25.03 -74.39
C ASN A 283 -13.77 -23.54 -74.44
N LEU A 284 -12.89 -22.65 -74.89
CA LEU A 284 -13.22 -21.22 -75.06
C LEU A 284 -13.87 -20.98 -76.42
N THR A 285 -15.04 -20.32 -76.43
CA THR A 285 -15.62 -19.74 -77.65
C THR A 285 -14.84 -18.48 -78.04
N THR A 286 -14.97 -18.01 -79.29
CA THR A 286 -14.40 -16.73 -79.76
C THR A 286 -14.71 -15.57 -78.81
N ALA A 287 -15.97 -15.43 -78.38
CA ALA A 287 -16.41 -14.37 -77.46
C ALA A 287 -15.80 -14.51 -76.05
N ASN A 288 -15.76 -15.73 -75.49
CA ASN A 288 -15.24 -15.95 -74.14
C ASN A 288 -13.71 -15.92 -74.10
N SER A 289 -13.03 -16.36 -75.16
CA SER A 289 -11.57 -16.35 -75.28
C SER A 289 -11.00 -14.95 -75.14
N TYR A 290 -11.67 -13.96 -75.75
CA TYR A 290 -11.27 -12.57 -75.68
C TYR A 290 -11.45 -11.99 -74.28
N CYS A 291 -12.60 -12.24 -73.64
CA CYS A 291 -12.86 -11.73 -72.28
C CYS A 291 -11.89 -12.33 -71.24
N VAL A 292 -11.56 -13.61 -71.39
CA VAL A 292 -10.59 -14.30 -70.53
C VAL A 292 -9.17 -13.76 -70.76
N HIS A 293 -8.76 -13.54 -72.01
CA HIS A 293 -7.47 -12.93 -72.34
C HIS A 293 -7.37 -11.47 -71.85
N ALA A 294 -8.44 -10.70 -72.05
CA ALA A 294 -8.53 -9.34 -71.57
C ALA A 294 -8.44 -9.26 -70.04
N GLY A 295 -9.09 -10.19 -69.33
CA GLY A 295 -8.97 -10.31 -67.87
C GLY A 295 -7.53 -10.55 -67.44
N GLU A 296 -6.82 -11.45 -68.11
CA GLU A 296 -5.41 -11.75 -67.83
C GLU A 296 -4.51 -10.52 -68.03
N GLU A 297 -4.69 -9.80 -69.14
CA GLU A 297 -3.87 -8.63 -69.46
C GLU A 297 -4.19 -7.41 -68.59
N ILE A 298 -5.47 -7.19 -68.25
CA ILE A 298 -5.87 -6.17 -67.27
C ILE A 298 -5.23 -6.49 -65.91
N PHE A 299 -5.21 -7.75 -65.49
CA PHE A 299 -4.58 -8.16 -64.25
C PHE A 299 -3.05 -8.00 -64.28
N LYS A 300 -2.36 -8.51 -65.30
CA LYS A 300 -0.91 -8.36 -65.49
C LYS A 300 -0.50 -6.89 -65.49
N ARG A 301 -1.31 -6.01 -66.07
CA ARG A 301 -1.09 -4.56 -66.05
C ARG A 301 -1.24 -3.96 -64.65
N GLY A 302 -2.26 -4.39 -63.91
CA GLY A 302 -2.54 -3.88 -62.56
C GLY A 302 -1.58 -4.37 -61.48
N TYR A 303 -1.03 -5.58 -61.64
CA TYR A 303 -0.21 -6.26 -60.62
C TYR A 303 1.23 -6.56 -61.05
N GLY A 304 1.59 -6.32 -62.31
CA GLY A 304 2.84 -6.75 -62.91
C GLY A 304 2.71 -8.15 -63.52
N LYS A 305 3.36 -8.38 -64.67
CA LYS A 305 3.35 -9.67 -65.37
C LYS A 305 4.37 -10.66 -64.81
N ALA A 306 5.44 -10.15 -64.17
CA ALA A 306 6.48 -10.87 -63.47
C ALA A 306 6.97 -10.04 -62.26
N PRO A 307 7.72 -10.61 -61.29
CA PRO A 307 8.19 -9.89 -60.10
C PRO A 307 8.98 -8.59 -60.37
N ASN A 308 9.52 -8.44 -61.58
CA ASN A 308 10.34 -7.31 -62.01
C ASN A 308 9.60 -6.35 -62.97
N ASP A 309 8.35 -6.63 -63.35
CA ASP A 309 7.56 -5.74 -64.21
C ASP A 309 6.85 -4.66 -63.37
N ALA A 310 6.87 -3.42 -63.87
CA ALA A 310 6.21 -2.31 -63.20
C ALA A 310 4.69 -2.44 -63.27
N ALA A 311 4.05 -2.73 -62.14
CA ALA A 311 2.60 -2.66 -61.98
C ALA A 311 2.09 -1.22 -62.21
N VAL A 312 0.87 -1.06 -62.71
CA VAL A 312 0.21 0.24 -62.81
C VAL A 312 -0.52 0.53 -61.49
N PRO A 313 0.03 1.40 -60.61
CA PRO A 313 -0.57 1.67 -59.31
C PRO A 313 -1.92 2.37 -59.47
N GLY A 314 -2.87 2.03 -58.60
CA GLY A 314 -4.19 2.66 -58.57
C GLY A 314 -5.16 2.17 -59.65
N GLN A 315 -4.86 1.08 -60.37
CA GLN A 315 -5.82 0.42 -61.26
C GLN A 315 -6.82 -0.43 -60.44
N TYR A 316 -8.05 0.08 -60.29
CA TYR A 316 -9.10 -0.59 -59.52
C TYR A 316 -10.18 -1.28 -60.36
N GLY A 317 -10.11 -1.15 -61.69
CA GLY A 317 -11.02 -1.82 -62.61
C GLY A 317 -10.58 -1.70 -64.06
N GLY A 318 -11.39 -2.21 -64.97
CA GLY A 318 -11.16 -2.14 -66.42
C GLY A 318 -12.33 -2.69 -67.21
N TYR A 319 -12.37 -2.43 -68.52
CA TYR A 319 -13.52 -2.79 -69.36
C TYR A 319 -13.16 -3.61 -70.58
N VAL A 320 -14.07 -4.50 -70.96
CA VAL A 320 -14.12 -5.13 -72.28
C VAL A 320 -15.42 -4.70 -72.94
N LEU A 321 -15.34 -3.86 -73.96
CA LEU A 321 -16.51 -3.33 -74.67
C LEU A 321 -16.91 -4.26 -75.82
N LEU A 322 -18.21 -4.52 -75.90
CA LEU A 322 -18.86 -5.40 -76.87
C LEU A 322 -19.97 -4.63 -77.56
N GLY A 323 -20.17 -4.84 -78.85
CA GLY A 323 -21.28 -4.21 -79.55
C GLY A 323 -21.32 -4.62 -81.00
N ASP A 324 -22.51 -4.54 -81.57
CA ASP A 324 -22.78 -4.87 -82.97
C ASP A 324 -23.64 -3.77 -83.59
N ALA A 325 -23.08 -3.08 -84.58
CA ALA A 325 -23.75 -2.00 -85.29
C ALA A 325 -25.07 -2.45 -85.96
N LYS A 326 -25.17 -3.73 -86.38
CA LYS A 326 -26.35 -4.25 -87.10
C LYS A 326 -27.52 -4.51 -86.17
N SER A 327 -27.29 -5.17 -85.05
CA SER A 327 -28.32 -5.41 -84.02
C SER A 327 -28.55 -4.20 -83.10
N ARG A 328 -27.71 -3.15 -83.20
CA ARG A 328 -27.70 -1.99 -82.28
C ARG A 328 -27.64 -2.42 -80.82
N SER A 329 -26.87 -3.47 -80.54
CA SER A 329 -26.62 -3.96 -79.19
C SER A 329 -25.27 -3.47 -78.70
N PHE A 330 -25.22 -3.02 -77.44
CA PHE A 330 -23.98 -2.64 -76.76
C PHE A 330 -23.95 -3.34 -75.39
N GLY A 331 -22.79 -3.89 -75.04
CA GLY A 331 -22.54 -4.55 -73.78
C GLY A 331 -21.11 -4.32 -73.33
N TYR A 332 -20.82 -4.60 -72.06
CA TYR A 332 -19.46 -4.56 -71.57
C TYR A 332 -19.27 -5.59 -70.46
N ASN A 333 -18.06 -6.12 -70.36
CA ASN A 333 -17.61 -6.84 -69.17
C ASN A 333 -16.73 -5.92 -68.33
N LEU A 334 -16.99 -5.91 -67.03
CA LEU A 334 -16.27 -5.12 -66.06
C LEU A 334 -15.30 -6.04 -65.29
N ALA A 335 -14.01 -5.76 -65.41
CA ALA A 335 -12.99 -6.31 -64.52
C ALA A 335 -12.91 -5.43 -63.28
N VAL A 336 -13.04 -6.03 -62.09
CA VAL A 336 -13.04 -5.31 -60.81
C VAL A 336 -11.87 -5.78 -59.94
N ASN A 337 -11.13 -4.82 -59.39
CA ASN A 337 -10.18 -5.10 -58.33
C ASN A 337 -10.86 -4.93 -56.96
N THR A 338 -11.05 -6.04 -56.25
CA THR A 338 -11.77 -6.07 -54.96
C THR A 338 -10.97 -5.51 -53.78
N THR A 339 -9.71 -5.10 -53.98
CA THR A 339 -8.96 -4.34 -52.97
C THR A 339 -9.61 -2.99 -52.64
N ALA A 340 -10.41 -2.44 -53.57
CA ALA A 340 -11.27 -1.29 -53.32
C ALA A 340 -12.73 -1.76 -53.18
N VAL A 341 -13.28 -1.64 -51.95
CA VAL A 341 -14.60 -2.18 -51.56
C VAL A 341 -15.75 -1.75 -52.50
N HIS A 342 -15.68 -0.51 -53.03
CA HIS A 342 -16.71 0.05 -53.91
C HIS A 342 -16.34 0.03 -55.40
N ALA A 343 -15.28 -0.68 -55.81
CA ALA A 343 -14.78 -0.63 -57.18
C ALA A 343 -15.80 -1.06 -58.23
N ALA A 344 -16.59 -2.11 -57.97
CA ALA A 344 -17.59 -2.59 -58.92
C ALA A 344 -18.62 -1.50 -59.27
N ILE A 345 -19.20 -0.87 -58.26
CA ILE A 345 -20.26 0.15 -58.44
C ILE A 345 -19.71 1.48 -58.97
N VAL A 346 -18.48 1.85 -58.59
CA VAL A 346 -17.81 3.05 -59.11
C VAL A 346 -17.53 2.89 -60.59
N HIS A 347 -16.89 1.80 -61.02
CA HIS A 347 -16.54 1.61 -62.43
C HIS A 347 -17.79 1.37 -63.30
N LYS A 348 -18.86 0.80 -62.76
CA LYS A 348 -20.15 0.77 -63.45
C LYS A 348 -20.68 2.18 -63.70
N ALA A 349 -20.72 3.04 -62.68
CA ALA A 349 -21.22 4.41 -62.81
C ALA A 349 -20.40 5.24 -63.81
N LEU A 350 -19.06 5.08 -63.82
CA LEU A 350 -18.17 5.75 -64.77
C LEU A 350 -18.49 5.40 -66.22
N LEU A 351 -18.70 4.11 -66.51
CA LEU A 351 -18.98 3.68 -67.88
C LEU A 351 -20.40 4.03 -68.32
N ASP A 352 -21.37 3.94 -67.42
CA ASP A 352 -22.74 4.37 -67.72
C ASP A 352 -22.77 5.88 -68.05
N GLU A 353 -22.08 6.73 -67.29
CA GLU A 353 -21.94 8.17 -67.61
C GLU A 353 -21.33 8.38 -69.01
N ALA A 354 -20.26 7.65 -69.31
CA ALA A 354 -19.57 7.73 -70.60
C ALA A 354 -20.47 7.25 -71.77
N LEU A 355 -21.27 6.22 -71.54
CA LEU A 355 -22.25 5.70 -72.49
C LEU A 355 -23.32 6.76 -72.79
N TYR A 356 -23.88 7.39 -71.75
CA TYR A 356 -24.86 8.47 -71.93
C TYR A 356 -24.29 9.65 -72.72
N ARG A 357 -23.05 10.08 -72.42
CA ARG A 357 -22.36 11.13 -73.18
C ARG A 357 -22.21 10.78 -74.65
N THR A 358 -21.88 9.52 -74.93
CA THR A 358 -21.68 9.02 -76.29
C THR A 358 -22.99 8.96 -77.07
N VAL A 359 -24.05 8.41 -76.48
CA VAL A 359 -25.37 8.28 -77.11
C VAL A 359 -26.02 9.64 -77.35
N THR A 360 -25.85 10.59 -76.42
CA THR A 360 -26.43 11.94 -76.53
C THR A 360 -25.55 12.93 -77.30
N ALA A 361 -24.35 12.52 -77.71
CA ALA A 361 -23.32 13.38 -78.31
C ALA A 361 -23.02 14.65 -77.48
N ASN A 362 -23.16 14.57 -76.15
CA ASN A 362 -22.95 15.70 -75.25
C ASN A 362 -21.85 15.37 -74.21
N PRO A 363 -20.59 15.81 -74.43
CA PRO A 363 -19.48 15.51 -73.52
C PRO A 363 -19.56 16.29 -72.19
N ALA A 364 -20.40 17.32 -72.10
CA ALA A 364 -20.59 18.11 -70.88
C ALA A 364 -21.62 17.48 -69.92
N LEU A 365 -22.36 16.45 -70.35
CA LEU A 365 -23.34 15.77 -69.52
C LEU A 365 -22.65 15.08 -68.34
N LYS A 366 -23.16 15.28 -67.12
CA LYS A 366 -22.62 14.66 -65.90
C LYS A 366 -23.72 13.85 -65.23
N LEU A 367 -23.49 12.54 -65.08
CA LEU A 367 -24.38 11.64 -64.36
C LEU A 367 -23.79 11.36 -62.98
N THR A 368 -24.52 11.71 -61.92
CA THR A 368 -24.05 11.48 -60.54
C THR A 368 -24.88 10.39 -59.88
N CYS A 369 -24.23 9.28 -59.55
CA CYS A 369 -24.79 8.22 -58.72
C CYS A 369 -24.21 8.29 -57.32
N THR A 370 -25.04 8.16 -56.28
CA THR A 370 -24.62 8.22 -54.88
C THR A 370 -25.15 6.98 -54.16
N ASN A 371 -24.27 6.25 -53.48
CA ASN A 371 -24.67 5.23 -52.52
C ASN A 371 -24.97 5.91 -51.19
N GLN A 372 -26.25 5.92 -50.79
CA GLN A 372 -26.69 6.47 -49.51
C GLN A 372 -27.25 5.33 -48.64
N PRO A 373 -26.47 4.83 -47.67
CA PRO A 373 -26.94 3.82 -46.74
C PRO A 373 -28.16 4.31 -45.95
N LEU A 374 -29.06 3.38 -45.62
CA LEU A 374 -30.16 3.66 -44.71
C LEU A 374 -29.63 3.94 -43.30
N PRO A 375 -30.29 4.81 -42.51
CA PRO A 375 -29.88 5.07 -41.13
C PRO A 375 -29.96 3.79 -40.29
N LEU A 376 -29.08 3.69 -39.28
CA LEU A 376 -29.09 2.56 -38.36
C LEU A 376 -30.43 2.50 -37.61
N THR A 377 -31.01 1.31 -37.54
CA THR A 377 -32.20 1.05 -36.72
C THR A 377 -31.85 1.18 -35.24
N ASP A 378 -32.86 1.48 -34.41
CA ASP A 378 -32.65 1.61 -32.96
C ASP A 378 -32.15 0.30 -32.33
N SER A 379 -32.62 -0.86 -32.81
CA SER A 379 -32.12 -2.18 -32.39
C SER A 379 -30.63 -2.37 -32.71
N THR A 380 -30.18 -1.94 -33.89
CA THR A 380 -28.76 -2.01 -34.28
C THR A 380 -27.90 -1.05 -33.44
N LYS A 381 -28.40 0.17 -33.16
CA LYS A 381 -27.71 1.12 -32.28
C LYS A 381 -27.59 0.60 -30.85
N ILE A 382 -28.63 -0.03 -30.31
CA ILE A 382 -28.62 -0.64 -28.97
C ILE A 382 -27.58 -1.77 -28.91
N LEU A 383 -27.51 -2.62 -29.94
CA LEU A 383 -26.53 -3.70 -30.01
C LEU A 383 -25.09 -3.17 -29.95
N PHE A 384 -24.74 -2.21 -30.81
CA PHE A 384 -23.40 -1.60 -30.80
C PHE A 384 -23.11 -0.84 -29.52
N THR A 385 -24.09 -0.12 -28.97
CA THR A 385 -23.95 0.58 -27.69
C THR A 385 -23.70 -0.38 -26.53
N THR A 386 -24.31 -1.57 -26.54
CA THR A 386 -24.09 -2.60 -25.52
C THR A 386 -22.65 -3.12 -25.53
N ILE A 387 -22.07 -3.36 -26.72
CA ILE A 387 -20.67 -3.79 -26.87
C ILE A 387 -19.71 -2.74 -26.31
N VAL A 388 -19.97 -1.47 -26.63
CA VAL A 388 -19.12 -0.36 -26.17
C VAL A 388 -19.31 -0.09 -24.66
N SER A 389 -20.51 -0.33 -24.13
CA SER A 389 -20.80 -0.19 -22.69
C SER A 389 -20.04 -1.22 -21.85
N PHE A 390 -19.82 -2.44 -22.37
CA PHE A 390 -18.96 -3.43 -21.71
C PHE A 390 -17.53 -2.92 -21.47
N THR A 391 -16.93 -2.28 -22.49
CA THR A 391 -15.60 -1.66 -22.36
C THR A 391 -15.60 -0.57 -21.28
N THR A 392 -16.67 0.21 -21.19
CA THR A 392 -16.82 1.24 -20.16
C THR A 392 -16.85 0.63 -18.76
N SER A 393 -17.59 -0.47 -18.57
CA SER A 393 -17.64 -1.20 -17.28
C SER A 393 -16.25 -1.68 -16.83
N VAL A 394 -15.41 -2.16 -17.76
CA VAL A 394 -14.02 -2.56 -17.46
C VAL A 394 -13.21 -1.38 -16.93
N PHE A 395 -13.31 -0.22 -17.57
CA PHE A 395 -12.61 0.99 -17.12
C PHE A 395 -13.08 1.50 -15.77
N VAL A 396 -14.39 1.42 -15.48
CA VAL A 396 -14.94 1.76 -14.15
C VAL A 396 -14.37 0.83 -13.08
N VAL A 397 -14.37 -0.48 -13.31
CA VAL A 397 -13.83 -1.46 -12.36
C VAL A 397 -12.33 -1.24 -12.14
N LEU A 398 -11.58 -0.98 -13.22
CA LEU A 398 -10.15 -0.70 -13.13
C LEU A 398 -9.86 0.58 -12.34
N ALA A 399 -10.64 1.64 -12.57
CA ALA A 399 -10.52 2.89 -11.83
C ALA A 399 -10.63 2.66 -10.31
N PHE A 400 -11.63 1.91 -9.87
CA PHE A 400 -11.83 1.64 -8.45
C PHE A 400 -10.93 0.53 -7.90
N ALA A 401 -10.37 -0.35 -8.74
CA ALA A 401 -9.33 -1.27 -8.31
C ALA A 401 -8.09 -0.50 -7.84
N TYR A 402 -7.69 0.54 -8.56
CA TYR A 402 -6.58 1.41 -8.14
C TYR A 402 -6.88 2.26 -6.91
N PHE A 403 -8.14 2.68 -6.73
CA PHE A 403 -8.56 3.40 -5.52
C PHE A 403 -8.18 2.65 -4.23
N THR A 404 -8.31 1.31 -4.22
CA THR A 404 -7.97 0.48 -3.07
C THR A 404 -6.49 0.55 -2.65
N ALA A 405 -5.59 0.90 -3.58
CA ALA A 405 -4.17 1.08 -3.33
C ALA A 405 -3.85 2.32 -2.48
N SER A 406 -4.80 3.23 -2.30
CA SER A 406 -4.65 4.38 -1.41
C SER A 406 -4.94 4.05 0.07
N ILE A 407 -5.76 3.02 0.33
CA ILE A 407 -6.26 2.67 1.66
C ILE A 407 -5.34 1.64 2.34
N VAL A 408 -5.13 0.49 1.68
CA VAL A 408 -4.50 -0.68 2.30
C VAL A 408 -3.05 -0.41 2.75
N PRO A 409 -2.16 0.14 1.90
CA PRO A 409 -0.77 0.37 2.29
C PRO A 409 -0.62 1.32 3.48
N TYR A 410 -1.50 2.33 3.58
CA TYR A 410 -1.52 3.22 4.74
C TYR A 410 -1.83 2.45 6.02
N LEU A 411 -2.89 1.63 6.03
CA LEU A 411 -3.28 0.86 7.22
C LEU A 411 -2.20 -0.16 7.60
N VAL A 412 -1.58 -0.80 6.62
CA VAL A 412 -0.50 -1.76 6.85
C VAL A 412 0.72 -1.06 7.45
N HIS A 413 1.09 0.11 6.94
CA HIS A 413 2.17 0.93 7.51
C HIS A 413 1.90 1.31 8.97
N GLU A 414 0.66 1.69 9.28
CA GLU A 414 0.28 2.07 10.65
C GLU A 414 0.27 0.89 11.63
N LYS A 415 -0.03 -0.31 11.14
CA LYS A 415 -0.04 -1.58 11.88
C LYS A 415 1.31 -2.31 11.85
N HIS A 416 2.34 -1.77 11.21
CA HIS A 416 3.59 -2.48 10.97
C HIS A 416 4.23 -2.95 12.28
N PRO A 417 4.71 -4.19 12.41
CA PRO A 417 5.18 -4.73 13.70
C PRO A 417 6.37 -3.97 14.34
N THR A 418 7.21 -3.31 13.54
CA THR A 418 8.42 -2.63 14.04
C THR A 418 8.18 -1.21 14.56
N HIS A 419 7.33 -0.42 13.88
CA HIS A 419 7.02 0.97 14.27
C HIS A 419 5.64 1.12 14.92
N ASN A 420 4.74 0.15 14.75
CA ASN A 420 3.40 0.01 15.31
C ASN A 420 2.77 1.30 15.89
N SER A 421 2.63 2.33 15.05
CA SER A 421 2.13 3.64 15.46
C SER A 421 0.66 3.56 15.91
N LYS A 422 -0.10 2.59 15.40
CA LYS A 422 -1.44 2.26 15.92
C LYS A 422 -1.38 1.86 17.39
N HIS A 423 -0.45 0.98 17.75
CA HIS A 423 -0.29 0.53 19.13
C HIS A 423 0.10 1.70 20.06
N GLN A 424 1.01 2.58 19.64
CA GLN A 424 1.36 3.77 20.42
C GLN A 424 0.15 4.69 20.68
N GLN A 425 -0.72 4.87 19.69
CA GLN A 425 -1.98 5.61 19.85
C GLN A 425 -2.91 4.93 20.86
N LEU A 426 -3.04 3.61 20.79
CA LEU A 426 -3.88 2.84 21.73
C LEU A 426 -3.34 2.90 23.16
N VAL A 427 -2.03 2.79 23.36
CA VAL A 427 -1.38 2.92 24.69
C VAL A 427 -1.56 4.33 25.25
N SER A 428 -1.56 5.34 24.39
CA SER A 428 -1.83 6.73 24.78
C SER A 428 -3.30 7.00 25.15
N GLY A 429 -4.18 6.00 25.02
CA GLY A 429 -5.57 6.08 25.46
C GLY A 429 -6.62 6.28 24.35
N VAL A 430 -6.25 6.16 23.07
CA VAL A 430 -7.23 6.24 21.97
C VAL A 430 -8.29 5.14 22.07
N SER A 431 -9.56 5.52 21.87
CA SER A 431 -10.65 4.56 21.71
C SER A 431 -10.60 3.84 20.35
N LEU A 432 -10.73 2.51 20.38
CA LEU A 432 -10.63 1.67 19.18
C LEU A 432 -11.73 1.99 18.15
N SER A 433 -12.93 2.31 18.63
CA SER A 433 -14.05 2.71 17.77
C SER A 433 -13.81 4.05 17.08
N ALA A 434 -13.22 5.03 17.77
CA ALA A 434 -12.88 6.32 17.16
C ALA A 434 -11.81 6.16 16.09
N PHE A 435 -10.82 5.28 16.32
CA PHE A 435 -9.79 4.95 15.32
C PHE A 435 -10.39 4.42 14.02
N TRP A 436 -11.24 3.39 14.10
CA TRP A 436 -11.86 2.82 12.91
C TRP A 436 -12.83 3.76 12.23
N LEU A 437 -13.64 4.48 13.00
CA LEU A 437 -14.61 5.43 12.44
C LEU A 437 -13.93 6.61 11.76
N ALA A 438 -12.85 7.17 12.34
CA ALA A 438 -12.11 8.27 11.74
C ALA A 438 -11.46 7.86 10.41
N ASN A 439 -10.86 6.66 10.37
CA ASN A 439 -10.32 6.10 9.13
C ASN A 439 -11.42 5.88 8.09
N PHE A 440 -12.54 5.26 8.49
CA PHE A 440 -13.67 4.97 7.60
C PHE A 440 -14.31 6.24 7.03
N ALA A 441 -14.52 7.26 7.87
CA ALA A 441 -15.07 8.54 7.44
C ALA A 441 -14.16 9.24 6.44
N TRP A 442 -12.84 9.22 6.67
CA TRP A 442 -11.87 9.80 5.75
C TRP A 442 -11.82 9.07 4.41
N ASP A 443 -11.72 7.74 4.44
CA ASP A 443 -11.60 6.93 3.23
C ASP A 443 -12.90 7.00 2.39
N LEU A 444 -14.08 7.11 3.04
CA LEU A 444 -15.35 7.35 2.37
C LEU A 444 -15.45 8.77 1.76
N LEU A 445 -14.91 9.79 2.45
CA LEU A 445 -14.81 11.14 1.91
C LEU A 445 -13.91 11.15 0.67
N LEU A 446 -12.76 10.47 0.72
CA LEU A 446 -11.86 10.34 -0.42
C LEU A 446 -12.52 9.61 -1.59
N TYR A 447 -13.28 8.54 -1.31
CA TYR A 447 -14.07 7.80 -2.32
C TYR A 447 -15.15 8.67 -2.97
N SER A 448 -15.77 9.59 -2.22
CA SER A 448 -16.85 10.43 -2.73
C SER A 448 -16.42 11.26 -3.95
N VAL A 449 -15.15 11.63 -4.05
CA VAL A 449 -14.61 12.42 -5.16
C VAL A 449 -14.69 11.65 -6.50
N PRO A 450 -13.99 10.50 -6.69
CA PRO A 450 -14.11 9.73 -7.94
C PRO A 450 -15.52 9.19 -8.17
N CYS A 451 -16.31 8.93 -7.12
CA CYS A 451 -17.72 8.54 -7.25
C CYS A 451 -18.56 9.64 -7.92
N VAL A 452 -18.51 10.87 -7.41
CA VAL A 452 -19.26 12.01 -7.97
C VAL A 452 -18.78 12.30 -9.40
N PHE A 453 -17.46 12.32 -9.64
CA PHE A 453 -16.94 12.52 -11.00
C PHE A 453 -17.39 11.41 -11.97
N GLY A 454 -17.41 10.14 -11.53
CA GLY A 454 -17.90 9.02 -12.33
C GLY A 454 -19.38 9.15 -12.67
N LEU A 455 -20.24 9.48 -11.70
CA LEU A 455 -21.67 9.67 -11.91
C LEU A 455 -21.96 10.88 -12.82
N LEU A 456 -21.27 12.00 -12.61
CA LEU A 456 -21.38 13.18 -13.47
C LEU A 456 -20.94 12.86 -14.89
N ALA A 457 -19.85 12.10 -15.07
CA ALA A 457 -19.40 11.71 -16.39
C ALA A 457 -20.44 10.80 -17.08
N ILE A 458 -21.00 9.79 -16.41
CA ILE A 458 -22.08 8.96 -16.96
C ILE A 458 -23.29 9.84 -17.38
N TYR A 459 -23.64 10.83 -16.55
CA TYR A 459 -24.77 11.73 -16.80
C TYR A 459 -24.55 12.70 -17.98
N PHE A 460 -23.38 13.34 -18.06
CA PHE A 460 -23.06 14.34 -19.08
C PHE A 460 -22.76 13.72 -20.45
N PHE A 461 -22.09 12.57 -20.46
CA PHE A 461 -21.79 11.88 -21.72
C PHE A 461 -22.98 11.06 -22.24
N ASP A 462 -24.10 11.03 -21.51
CA ASP A 462 -25.37 10.45 -21.93
C ASP A 462 -25.24 9.03 -22.50
N ILE A 463 -24.74 8.13 -21.65
CA ILE A 463 -24.65 6.71 -22.00
C ILE A 463 -26.07 6.13 -21.87
N THR A 464 -26.75 5.96 -23.01
CA THR A 464 -28.18 5.65 -23.09
C THR A 464 -28.66 4.52 -22.17
N PRO A 465 -27.97 3.36 -22.06
CA PRO A 465 -28.38 2.29 -21.14
C PRO A 465 -28.34 2.68 -19.65
N PHE A 466 -27.51 3.67 -19.30
CA PHE A 466 -27.24 4.09 -17.92
C PHE A 466 -28.06 5.30 -17.50
N THR A 467 -28.26 6.26 -18.39
CA THR A 467 -29.04 7.48 -18.12
C THR A 467 -30.54 7.26 -18.33
N GLY A 468 -30.92 6.36 -19.25
CA GLY A 468 -32.31 6.13 -19.64
C GLY A 468 -32.93 7.28 -20.43
N ARG A 469 -32.15 8.28 -20.86
CA ARG A 469 -32.64 9.37 -21.73
C ARG A 469 -32.88 8.83 -23.14
N ASP A 470 -33.97 9.24 -23.76
CA ASP A 470 -34.36 8.89 -25.14
C ASP A 470 -34.31 7.38 -25.47
N CYS A 471 -34.59 6.54 -24.47
CA CYS A 471 -34.49 5.09 -24.59
C CYS A 471 -35.85 4.42 -24.40
N SER A 472 -36.45 3.94 -25.50
CA SER A 472 -37.73 3.21 -25.48
C SER A 472 -37.64 1.79 -24.91
N SER A 473 -36.43 1.25 -24.80
CA SER A 473 -36.12 -0.14 -24.42
C SER A 473 -35.23 -0.23 -23.17
N CYS A 474 -35.21 0.79 -22.33
CA CYS A 474 -34.45 0.79 -21.08
C CYS A 474 -35.32 0.38 -19.89
N ALA A 475 -34.69 -0.17 -18.86
CA ALA A 475 -35.35 -0.47 -17.59
C ALA A 475 -35.89 0.80 -16.93
N ALA A 476 -36.91 0.69 -16.06
CA ALA A 476 -37.38 1.85 -15.33
C ALA A 476 -36.33 2.32 -14.30
N SER A 477 -36.12 3.64 -14.22
CA SER A 477 -35.19 4.34 -13.31
C SER A 477 -33.73 3.82 -13.28
N PRO A 478 -33.05 3.65 -14.44
CA PRO A 478 -31.73 3.03 -14.51
C PRO A 478 -30.65 3.87 -13.81
N PHE A 479 -30.69 5.20 -13.96
CA PHE A 479 -29.73 6.10 -13.34
C PHE A 479 -29.82 6.10 -11.81
N ALA A 480 -31.03 6.01 -11.27
CA ALA A 480 -31.25 5.93 -9.82
C ALA A 480 -30.61 4.65 -9.24
N ALA A 481 -30.72 3.52 -9.94
CA ALA A 481 -30.10 2.28 -9.53
C ALA A 481 -28.56 2.37 -9.55
N ILE A 482 -27.97 3.01 -10.56
CA ILE A 482 -26.52 3.25 -10.60
C ILE A 482 -26.06 4.09 -9.41
N ILE A 483 -26.77 5.16 -9.05
CA ILE A 483 -26.42 5.99 -7.89
C ILE A 483 -26.40 5.13 -6.62
N VAL A 484 -27.44 4.32 -6.40
CA VAL A 484 -27.51 3.44 -5.22
C VAL A 484 -26.36 2.43 -5.20
N VAL A 485 -26.07 1.79 -6.34
CA VAL A 485 -24.94 0.85 -6.48
C VAL A 485 -23.61 1.53 -6.15
N PHE A 486 -23.33 2.71 -6.71
CA PHE A 486 -22.09 3.44 -6.46
C PHE A 486 -21.96 3.91 -5.01
N VAL A 487 -23.05 4.35 -4.38
CA VAL A 487 -23.02 4.74 -2.96
C VAL A 487 -22.72 3.53 -2.08
N LEU A 488 -23.50 2.45 -2.21
CA LEU A 488 -23.30 1.23 -1.42
C LEU A 488 -21.93 0.59 -1.66
N PHE A 489 -21.46 0.62 -2.91
CA PHE A 489 -20.12 0.17 -3.27
C PHE A 489 -19.03 0.91 -2.50
N GLY A 490 -19.16 2.22 -2.26
CA GLY A 490 -18.21 2.98 -1.46
C GLY A 490 -18.05 2.43 -0.03
N PHE A 491 -19.17 2.15 0.63
CA PHE A 491 -19.15 1.56 1.98
C PHE A 491 -18.58 0.13 1.98
N ALA A 492 -18.95 -0.67 0.98
CA ALA A 492 -18.51 -2.05 0.84
C ALA A 492 -17.01 -2.15 0.50
N ILE A 493 -16.51 -1.36 -0.47
CA ILE A 493 -15.12 -1.44 -0.94
C ILE A 493 -14.12 -0.95 0.10
N VAL A 494 -14.43 0.14 0.80
CA VAL A 494 -13.57 0.65 1.89
C VAL A 494 -13.46 -0.40 2.99
N SER A 495 -14.59 -1.01 3.36
CA SER A 495 -14.62 -2.04 4.39
C SER A 495 -13.93 -3.34 3.96
N PHE A 496 -14.07 -3.73 2.69
CA PHE A 496 -13.37 -4.87 2.11
C PHE A 496 -11.84 -4.64 2.13
N CYS A 497 -11.38 -3.41 1.86
CA CYS A 497 -9.96 -3.05 1.99
C CYS A 497 -9.44 -3.24 3.43
N TYR A 498 -10.25 -2.96 4.44
CA TYR A 498 -9.85 -3.17 5.84
C TYR A 498 -9.65 -4.64 6.18
N LEU A 499 -10.50 -5.53 5.66
CA LEU A 499 -10.33 -6.97 5.79
C LEU A 499 -9.04 -7.44 5.11
N LEU A 500 -8.81 -7.01 3.87
CA LEU A 500 -7.61 -7.36 3.12
C LEU A 500 -6.33 -6.79 3.76
N SER A 501 -6.41 -5.68 4.51
CA SER A 501 -5.25 -5.11 5.21
C SER A 501 -4.61 -6.08 6.22
N TYR A 502 -5.34 -7.07 6.73
CA TYR A 502 -4.81 -8.08 7.66
C TYR A 502 -4.01 -9.20 6.98
N LEU A 503 -4.09 -9.32 5.64
CA LEU A 503 -3.32 -10.31 4.89
C LEU A 503 -1.86 -9.87 4.64
N PHE A 504 -1.53 -8.62 4.94
CA PHE A 504 -0.25 -8.02 4.62
C PHE A 504 0.46 -7.51 5.87
N THR A 505 1.77 -7.70 5.90
CA THR A 505 2.66 -7.15 6.95
C THR A 505 3.46 -5.96 6.45
N ASP A 506 3.93 -6.00 5.19
CA ASP A 506 4.72 -4.95 4.57
C ASP A 506 3.87 -4.01 3.68
N ALA A 507 4.09 -2.71 3.82
CA ALA A 507 3.28 -1.70 3.15
C ALA A 507 3.57 -1.60 1.64
N ALA A 508 4.83 -1.74 1.22
CA ALA A 508 5.22 -1.60 -0.19
C ALA A 508 4.67 -2.75 -1.05
N SER A 509 4.83 -3.99 -0.58
CA SER A 509 4.28 -5.18 -1.24
C SER A 509 2.74 -5.17 -1.25
N SER A 510 2.09 -4.73 -0.16
CA SER A 510 0.63 -4.68 -0.07
C SER A 510 -0.01 -3.87 -1.20
N GLN A 511 0.65 -2.81 -1.68
CA GLN A 511 0.15 -1.95 -2.76
C GLN A 511 0.02 -2.71 -4.09
N THR A 512 1.04 -3.47 -4.48
CA THR A 512 1.02 -4.20 -5.76
C THR A 512 0.03 -5.36 -5.69
N TYR A 513 0.03 -6.10 -4.59
CA TYR A 513 -0.85 -7.26 -4.42
C TYR A 513 -2.33 -6.85 -4.32
N ILE A 514 -2.67 -5.75 -3.64
CA ILE A 514 -4.07 -5.32 -3.53
C ILE A 514 -4.64 -4.92 -4.89
N ILE A 515 -3.86 -4.22 -5.73
CA ILE A 515 -4.25 -3.89 -7.10
C ILE A 515 -4.49 -5.17 -7.89
N MET A 516 -3.55 -6.12 -7.83
CA MET A 516 -3.66 -7.39 -8.55
C MET A 516 -4.90 -8.19 -8.13
N ILE A 517 -5.15 -8.32 -6.83
CA ILE A 517 -6.33 -9.02 -6.27
C ILE A 517 -7.61 -8.32 -6.73
N ASN A 518 -7.69 -6.99 -6.65
CA ASN A 518 -8.91 -6.26 -7.02
C ASN A 518 -9.15 -6.21 -8.54
N VAL A 519 -8.09 -6.21 -9.35
CA VAL A 519 -8.21 -6.38 -10.81
C VAL A 519 -8.70 -7.79 -11.16
N LEU A 520 -8.19 -8.82 -10.48
CA LEU A 520 -8.64 -10.21 -10.66
C LEU A 520 -10.12 -10.36 -10.27
N LEU A 521 -10.47 -9.94 -9.05
CA LEU A 521 -11.84 -10.07 -8.52
C LEU A 521 -12.83 -9.18 -9.27
N GLY A 522 -12.41 -8.02 -9.76
CA GLY A 522 -13.25 -7.11 -10.53
C GLY A 522 -13.32 -7.48 -12.01
N THR A 523 -12.23 -7.28 -12.73
CA THR A 523 -12.21 -7.29 -14.20
C THR A 523 -12.25 -8.71 -14.76
N ILE A 524 -11.42 -9.61 -14.22
CA ILE A 524 -11.29 -10.97 -14.75
C ILE A 524 -12.55 -11.78 -14.42
N LEU A 525 -13.05 -11.75 -13.18
CA LEU A 525 -14.30 -12.43 -12.83
C LEU A 525 -15.49 -11.87 -13.61
N MET A 526 -15.60 -10.55 -13.77
CA MET A 526 -16.66 -9.94 -14.58
C MET A 526 -16.60 -10.41 -16.04
N THR A 527 -15.41 -10.41 -16.65
CA THR A 527 -15.23 -10.84 -18.04
C THR A 527 -15.57 -12.32 -18.20
N THR A 528 -15.07 -13.17 -17.29
CA THR A 528 -15.41 -14.60 -17.24
C THR A 528 -16.92 -14.80 -17.11
N SER A 529 -17.59 -14.05 -16.24
CA SER A 529 -19.03 -14.15 -16.06
C SER A 529 -19.82 -13.77 -17.30
N VAL A 530 -19.39 -12.76 -18.05
CA VAL A 530 -20.01 -12.38 -19.33
C VAL A 530 -19.81 -13.47 -20.38
N ILE A 531 -18.62 -14.05 -20.49
CA ILE A 531 -18.34 -15.14 -21.43
C ILE A 531 -19.22 -16.36 -21.11
N LEU A 532 -19.35 -16.72 -19.83
CA LEU A 532 -20.18 -17.85 -19.40
C LEU A 532 -21.69 -17.60 -19.59
N ASP A 533 -22.14 -16.34 -19.60
CA ASP A 533 -23.53 -15.97 -19.91
C ASP A 533 -23.86 -16.09 -21.40
N ILE A 534 -22.86 -15.96 -22.28
CA ILE A 534 -23.04 -16.04 -23.74
C ILE A 534 -23.16 -17.49 -24.20
N ILE A 535 -22.44 -18.42 -23.55
CA ILE A 535 -22.42 -19.83 -23.91
C ILE A 535 -23.58 -20.55 -23.19
N GLU A 536 -24.51 -21.10 -23.97
CA GLU A 536 -25.74 -21.71 -23.44
C GLU A 536 -25.47 -22.87 -22.47
N SER A 537 -24.46 -23.70 -22.73
CA SER A 537 -24.10 -24.84 -21.87
C SER A 537 -23.52 -24.45 -20.50
N THR A 538 -23.02 -23.22 -20.35
CA THR A 538 -22.37 -22.76 -19.10
C THR A 538 -23.22 -21.80 -18.28
N LYS A 539 -24.38 -21.39 -18.80
CA LYS A 539 -25.24 -20.36 -18.22
C LYS A 539 -25.74 -20.72 -16.81
N ASP A 540 -26.17 -21.96 -16.61
CA ASP A 540 -26.68 -22.43 -15.31
C ASP A 540 -25.59 -22.47 -14.25
N ILE A 541 -24.38 -22.90 -14.63
CA ILE A 541 -23.21 -22.90 -13.73
C ILE A 541 -22.86 -21.47 -13.33
N ASN A 542 -22.87 -20.53 -14.28
CA ASN A 542 -22.58 -19.12 -14.01
C ASN A 542 -23.59 -18.50 -13.03
N ALA A 543 -24.88 -18.86 -13.12
CA ALA A 543 -25.90 -18.37 -12.20
C ALA A 543 -25.56 -18.73 -10.74
N HIS A 544 -25.02 -19.92 -10.49
CA HIS A 544 -24.54 -20.32 -9.16
C HIS A 544 -23.22 -19.64 -8.77
N LEU A 545 -22.24 -19.56 -9.67
CA LEU A 545 -20.95 -18.92 -9.41
C LEU A 545 -21.09 -17.44 -9.06
N LYS A 546 -22.05 -16.73 -9.69
CA LYS A 546 -22.36 -15.33 -9.38
C LYS A 546 -22.71 -15.10 -7.91
N PHE A 547 -23.32 -16.05 -7.20
CA PHE A 547 -23.58 -15.89 -5.76
C PHE A 547 -22.28 -15.76 -4.95
N ILE A 548 -21.24 -16.50 -5.31
CA ILE A 548 -19.93 -16.43 -4.65
C ILE A 548 -19.17 -15.18 -5.12
N TRP A 549 -19.17 -14.90 -6.42
CA TRP A 549 -18.43 -13.76 -6.97
C TRP A 549 -18.99 -12.41 -6.52
N ARG A 550 -20.28 -12.33 -6.19
CA ARG A 550 -20.90 -11.13 -5.59
C ARG A 550 -20.27 -10.71 -4.26
N LEU A 551 -19.62 -11.62 -3.52
CA LEU A 551 -18.84 -11.28 -2.32
C LEU A 551 -17.69 -10.30 -2.57
N SER A 552 -17.33 -10.07 -3.84
CA SER A 552 -16.44 -8.98 -4.22
C SER A 552 -17.24 -7.73 -4.61
N PRO A 553 -17.06 -6.60 -3.89
CA PRO A 553 -17.74 -5.34 -4.24
C PRO A 553 -17.41 -4.87 -5.67
N LEU A 554 -16.18 -5.11 -6.14
CA LEU A 554 -15.74 -4.75 -7.49
C LEU A 554 -16.46 -5.56 -8.58
N PHE A 555 -16.64 -6.87 -8.35
CA PHE A 555 -17.44 -7.71 -9.24
C PHE A 555 -18.88 -7.21 -9.31
N CYS A 556 -19.48 -6.88 -8.17
CA CYS A 556 -20.84 -6.36 -8.09
C CYS A 556 -21.05 -5.10 -8.94
N VAL A 557 -20.17 -4.10 -8.86
CA VAL A 557 -20.27 -2.88 -9.68
C VAL A 557 -20.09 -3.16 -11.16
N GLY A 558 -19.06 -3.94 -11.52
CA GLY A 558 -18.80 -4.27 -12.92
C GLY A 558 -19.95 -5.06 -13.55
N ASN A 559 -20.44 -6.09 -12.84
CA ASN A 559 -21.60 -6.87 -13.26
C ASN A 559 -22.87 -6.02 -13.32
N SER A 560 -23.08 -5.07 -12.40
CA SER A 560 -24.24 -4.17 -12.43
C SER A 560 -24.31 -3.36 -13.72
N LEU A 561 -23.20 -2.73 -14.12
CA LEU A 561 -23.15 -1.94 -15.36
C LEU A 561 -23.37 -2.82 -16.61
N ASN A 562 -22.84 -4.04 -16.61
CA ASN A 562 -23.03 -4.98 -17.71
C ASN A 562 -24.47 -5.52 -17.77
N GLN A 563 -25.07 -5.89 -16.64
CA GLN A 563 -26.45 -6.38 -16.60
C GLN A 563 -27.43 -5.30 -17.05
N LEU A 564 -27.20 -4.03 -16.70
CA LEU A 564 -28.04 -2.93 -17.17
C LEU A 564 -27.95 -2.73 -18.69
N SER A 565 -26.74 -2.87 -19.25
CA SER A 565 -26.52 -2.85 -20.71
C SER A 565 -27.23 -4.01 -21.40
N ILE A 566 -27.07 -5.23 -20.87
CA ILE A 566 -27.70 -6.45 -21.41
C ILE A 566 -29.23 -6.41 -21.26
N ALA A 567 -29.75 -5.84 -20.16
CA ALA A 567 -31.19 -5.70 -19.95
C ALA A 567 -31.84 -4.83 -21.03
N THR A 568 -31.15 -3.77 -21.47
CA THR A 568 -31.62 -2.92 -22.58
C THR A 568 -31.79 -3.74 -23.87
N LEU A 569 -30.85 -4.64 -24.17
CA LEU A 569 -30.95 -5.57 -25.30
C LEU A 569 -32.13 -6.55 -25.11
N ARG A 570 -32.28 -7.16 -23.93
CA ARG A 570 -33.36 -8.11 -23.63
C ARG A 570 -34.76 -7.47 -23.69
N LEU A 571 -34.89 -6.21 -23.29
CA LEU A 571 -36.11 -5.41 -23.44
C LEU A 571 -36.41 -5.11 -24.91
N SER A 572 -35.37 -4.81 -25.71
CA SER A 572 -35.55 -4.55 -27.15
C SER A 572 -36.03 -5.77 -27.95
N ILE A 573 -35.63 -6.98 -27.54
CA ILE A 573 -36.02 -8.26 -28.17
C ILE A 573 -37.35 -8.78 -27.59
N GLY A 574 -37.90 -8.13 -26.56
CA GLY A 574 -39.17 -8.53 -25.92
C GLY A 574 -39.07 -9.71 -24.96
N VAL A 575 -37.86 -10.09 -24.53
CA VAL A 575 -37.63 -11.14 -23.53
C VAL A 575 -38.02 -10.65 -22.12
N LEU A 576 -37.75 -9.38 -21.83
CA LEU A 576 -38.17 -8.71 -20.59
C LEU A 576 -39.39 -7.82 -20.84
N LYS A 577 -40.26 -7.69 -19.83
CA LYS A 577 -41.40 -6.76 -19.87
C LYS A 577 -40.91 -5.31 -19.86
N LYS A 578 -41.55 -4.44 -20.66
CA LYS A 578 -41.17 -3.04 -20.85
C LYS A 578 -41.09 -2.23 -19.54
N ASP A 579 -41.91 -2.57 -18.55
CA ASP A 579 -41.99 -1.85 -17.26
C ASP A 579 -41.12 -2.46 -16.15
N THR A 580 -40.18 -3.35 -16.49
CA THR A 580 -39.28 -3.94 -15.49
C THR A 580 -38.39 -2.85 -14.88
N SER A 581 -38.46 -2.71 -13.56
CA SER A 581 -37.61 -1.79 -12.79
C SER A 581 -36.15 -2.23 -12.81
N ALA A 582 -35.22 -1.28 -12.89
CA ALA A 582 -33.78 -1.55 -12.78
C ALA A 582 -33.41 -2.21 -11.43
N PHE A 583 -34.21 -2.00 -10.38
CA PHE A 583 -34.04 -2.62 -9.07
C PHE A 583 -34.61 -4.05 -8.97
N SER A 584 -35.20 -4.59 -10.03
CA SER A 584 -35.70 -5.97 -10.00
C SER A 584 -34.55 -6.96 -9.83
N THR A 585 -34.86 -8.12 -9.23
CA THR A 585 -33.91 -9.24 -9.11
C THR A 585 -33.43 -9.78 -10.46
N ASP A 586 -34.15 -9.47 -11.54
CA ASP A 586 -33.80 -9.86 -12.90
C ASP A 586 -32.70 -8.96 -13.51
N ILE A 587 -32.45 -7.78 -12.91
CA ILE A 587 -31.45 -6.81 -13.39
C ILE A 587 -30.38 -6.52 -12.33
N LEU A 588 -30.67 -5.74 -11.27
CA LEU A 588 -29.69 -5.30 -10.27
C LEU A 588 -30.01 -5.65 -8.81
N GLY A 589 -31.19 -6.24 -8.54
CA GLY A 589 -31.68 -6.43 -7.18
C GLY A 589 -30.75 -7.27 -6.30
N TRP A 590 -30.09 -8.28 -6.88
CA TRP A 590 -29.13 -9.11 -6.15
C TRP A 590 -27.84 -8.35 -5.82
N GLU A 591 -27.32 -7.58 -6.77
CA GLU A 591 -26.09 -6.82 -6.65
C GLU A 591 -26.26 -5.72 -5.59
N VAL A 592 -27.39 -5.00 -5.60
CA VAL A 592 -27.74 -4.02 -4.56
C VAL A 592 -27.88 -4.69 -3.20
N GLY A 593 -28.54 -5.83 -3.11
CA GLY A 593 -28.72 -6.58 -1.87
C GLY A 593 -27.39 -7.03 -1.25
N TYR A 594 -26.48 -7.58 -2.06
CA TYR A 594 -25.14 -7.99 -1.61
C TYR A 594 -24.33 -6.79 -1.13
N LEU A 595 -24.26 -5.70 -1.92
CA LEU A 595 -23.53 -4.50 -1.53
C LEU A 595 -24.06 -3.89 -0.23
N ALA A 596 -25.38 -3.90 0.00
CA ALA A 596 -25.98 -3.43 1.24
C ALA A 596 -25.59 -4.29 2.46
N VAL A 597 -25.56 -5.62 2.29
CA VAL A 597 -25.11 -6.53 3.36
C VAL A 597 -23.62 -6.37 3.62
N GLU A 598 -22.80 -6.31 2.58
CA GLU A 598 -21.33 -6.15 2.67
C GLU A 598 -20.93 -4.84 3.33
N ALA A 599 -21.63 -3.74 3.01
CA ALA A 599 -21.43 -2.42 3.61
C ALA A 599 -21.55 -2.42 5.14
N VAL A 600 -22.28 -3.38 5.72
CA VAL A 600 -22.45 -3.54 7.18
C VAL A 600 -21.60 -4.68 7.72
N LEU A 601 -21.59 -5.83 7.04
CA LEU A 601 -20.93 -7.05 7.50
C LEU A 601 -19.41 -6.93 7.51
N PHE A 602 -18.79 -6.41 6.45
CA PHE A 602 -17.33 -6.29 6.37
C PHE A 602 -16.72 -5.39 7.44
N PRO A 603 -17.26 -4.19 7.75
CA PRO A 603 -16.70 -3.40 8.84
C PRO A 603 -16.89 -4.06 10.21
N ILE A 604 -18.00 -4.77 10.45
CA ILE A 604 -18.19 -5.56 11.69
C ILE A 604 -17.13 -6.65 11.81
N ILE A 605 -16.87 -7.39 10.73
CA ILE A 605 -15.83 -8.43 10.72
C ILE A 605 -14.44 -7.80 10.92
N ALA A 606 -14.12 -6.70 10.25
CA ALA A 606 -12.82 -6.05 10.37
C ALA A 606 -12.56 -5.56 11.80
N ILE A 607 -13.54 -4.87 12.40
CA ILE A 607 -13.48 -4.44 13.80
C ILE A 607 -13.45 -5.64 14.74
N GLY A 608 -14.21 -6.71 14.45
CA GLY A 608 -14.24 -7.95 15.24
C GLY A 608 -12.89 -8.67 15.26
N ILE A 609 -12.23 -8.80 14.10
CA ILE A 609 -10.87 -9.32 13.97
C ILE A 609 -9.91 -8.45 14.79
N ASP A 610 -10.02 -7.13 14.66
CA ASP A 610 -9.16 -6.21 15.40
C ASP A 610 -9.34 -6.30 16.91
N TYR A 611 -10.59 -6.41 17.37
CA TYR A 611 -10.94 -6.58 18.76
C TYR A 611 -10.40 -7.92 19.29
N ALA A 612 -10.55 -9.00 18.53
CA ALA A 612 -10.01 -10.31 18.89
C ALA A 612 -8.47 -10.33 18.98
N LEU A 613 -7.78 -9.58 18.11
CA LEU A 613 -6.33 -9.46 18.12
C LEU A 613 -5.79 -8.48 19.19
N SER A 614 -6.57 -7.45 19.52
CA SER A 614 -6.16 -6.38 20.44
C SER A 614 -6.50 -6.66 21.90
N PHE A 615 -7.58 -7.41 22.19
CA PHE A 615 -8.02 -7.62 23.58
C PHE A 615 -7.52 -8.93 24.20
N PRO A 616 -6.86 -8.85 25.37
CA PRO A 616 -6.24 -9.97 26.06
C PRO A 616 -7.11 -11.20 26.29
N LYS A 617 -8.33 -10.98 26.79
CA LYS A 617 -9.21 -12.04 27.28
C LYS A 617 -9.61 -13.02 26.17
N ILE A 618 -9.65 -12.54 24.93
CA ILE A 618 -9.99 -13.34 23.74
C ILE A 618 -8.73 -14.00 23.19
N LYS A 619 -7.63 -13.26 23.06
CA LYS A 619 -6.34 -13.78 22.60
C LYS A 619 -5.80 -14.90 23.50
N ALA A 620 -5.99 -14.80 24.82
CA ALA A 620 -5.65 -15.84 25.80
C ALA A 620 -6.56 -17.09 25.71
N LYS A 621 -7.83 -16.95 25.29
CA LYS A 621 -8.72 -18.10 25.02
C LYS A 621 -8.39 -18.83 23.72
N ILE A 622 -7.93 -18.08 22.71
CA ILE A 622 -7.59 -18.62 21.37
C ILE A 622 -6.19 -19.25 21.37
N THR A 623 -5.27 -18.74 22.19
CA THR A 623 -3.88 -19.18 22.23
C THR A 623 -3.58 -19.84 23.56
N LYS A 624 -3.52 -21.19 23.60
CA LYS A 624 -2.91 -21.90 24.72
C LYS A 624 -1.39 -21.80 24.57
N ASP A 625 -0.75 -21.01 25.43
CA ASP A 625 0.71 -20.99 25.51
C ASP A 625 1.21 -22.36 26.01
N PRO A 626 2.34 -22.88 25.49
CA PRO A 626 2.89 -24.16 25.93
C PRO A 626 3.32 -24.10 27.40
N GLN A 627 3.05 -25.17 28.15
CA GLN A 627 3.55 -25.32 29.51
C GLN A 627 4.97 -25.88 29.46
N VAL A 628 5.93 -25.05 29.86
CA VAL A 628 7.33 -25.42 30.03
C VAL A 628 7.60 -25.36 31.53
N VAL A 629 8.19 -26.42 32.08
CA VAL A 629 8.63 -26.48 33.48
C VAL A 629 10.07 -25.96 33.52
N ASP A 630 10.31 -24.95 34.35
CA ASP A 630 11.60 -24.30 34.48
C ASP A 630 12.53 -25.17 35.35
N ALA A 631 13.84 -25.15 35.08
CA ALA A 631 14.82 -25.83 35.93
C ALA A 631 14.93 -25.10 37.28
N PRO A 632 15.20 -25.81 38.39
CA PRO A 632 15.43 -25.15 39.68
C PRO A 632 16.71 -24.29 39.61
N TYR A 633 16.59 -23.02 39.98
CA TYR A 633 17.69 -22.07 40.06
C TYR A 633 17.78 -21.46 41.47
N GLU A 634 18.98 -21.02 41.86
CA GLU A 634 19.17 -20.31 43.13
C GLU A 634 18.66 -18.87 43.01
N VAL A 635 17.70 -18.53 43.88
CA VAL A 635 17.14 -17.17 44.00
C VAL A 635 17.95 -16.40 45.04
N ASP A 636 18.45 -15.21 44.69
CA ASP A 636 19.16 -14.36 45.66
C ASP A 636 18.20 -13.86 46.76
N VAL A 637 18.75 -13.60 47.93
CA VAL A 637 18.03 -13.23 49.15
C VAL A 637 17.23 -11.94 48.97
N ASP A 638 17.78 -10.98 48.22
CA ASP A 638 17.10 -9.72 47.90
C ASP A 638 15.88 -9.95 47.00
N VAL A 639 16.00 -10.81 45.97
CA VAL A 639 14.89 -11.20 45.08
C VAL A 639 13.81 -11.96 45.86
N GLN A 640 14.19 -12.91 46.71
CA GLN A 640 13.25 -13.65 47.55
C GLN A 640 12.53 -12.70 48.53
N SER A 641 13.25 -11.75 49.14
CA SER A 641 12.65 -10.77 50.05
C SER A 641 11.63 -9.87 49.35
N GLU A 642 11.90 -9.46 48.11
CA GLU A 642 10.96 -8.67 47.30
C GLU A 642 9.77 -9.51 46.85
N HIS A 643 9.99 -10.78 46.48
CA HIS A 643 8.93 -11.73 46.20
C HIS A 643 8.00 -11.88 47.40
N ASP A 644 8.54 -12.08 48.60
CA ASP A 644 7.77 -12.21 49.83
C ASP A 644 7.04 -10.92 50.18
N ARG A 645 7.66 -9.75 49.94
CA ARG A 645 7.05 -8.42 50.12
C ARG A 645 5.80 -8.24 49.24
N VAL A 646 5.87 -8.66 47.98
CA VAL A 646 4.73 -8.64 47.06
C VAL A 646 3.68 -9.69 47.47
N ALA A 647 4.11 -10.90 47.81
CA ALA A 647 3.22 -12.00 48.17
C ALA A 647 2.42 -11.74 49.45
N CYS A 648 3.00 -11.03 50.43
CA CYS A 648 2.32 -10.64 51.66
C CYS A 648 1.43 -9.39 51.54
N GLY A 649 1.34 -8.78 50.35
CA GLY A 649 0.50 -7.59 50.08
C GLY A 649 1.10 -6.27 50.57
N ALA A 650 2.33 -6.25 51.08
CA ALA A 650 3.00 -5.02 51.53
C ALA A 650 3.26 -4.04 50.36
N ALA A 651 3.28 -4.54 49.13
CA ALA A 651 3.43 -3.76 47.91
C ALA A 651 2.10 -3.28 47.28
N ASP A 652 0.93 -3.59 47.85
CA ASP A 652 -0.38 -3.32 47.19
C ASP A 652 -0.66 -1.83 46.94
N LYS A 653 0.02 -0.93 47.66
CA LYS A 653 -0.08 0.53 47.51
C LYS A 653 0.95 1.12 46.52
N ASP A 654 1.84 0.29 46.00
CA ASP A 654 2.89 0.71 45.07
C ASP A 654 2.27 1.13 43.73
N ALA A 655 3.00 1.95 42.97
CA ALA A 655 2.54 2.45 41.68
C ALA A 655 2.49 1.33 40.62
N VAL A 656 3.44 0.40 40.69
CA VAL A 656 3.52 -0.78 39.82
C VAL A 656 3.70 -2.00 40.71
N VAL A 657 2.86 -3.02 40.54
CA VAL A 657 3.01 -4.31 41.24
C VAL A 657 2.98 -5.42 40.22
N MET A 658 3.99 -6.28 40.23
CA MET A 658 4.06 -7.50 39.44
C MET A 658 4.10 -8.69 40.41
N ASN A 659 3.22 -9.67 40.23
CA ASN A 659 3.13 -10.85 41.09
C ASN A 659 3.19 -12.14 40.26
N GLY A 660 4.32 -12.85 40.34
CA GLY A 660 4.55 -14.12 39.66
C GLY A 660 4.40 -14.04 38.14
N LEU A 661 4.77 -12.90 37.55
CA LEU A 661 4.54 -12.61 36.14
C LEU A 661 5.39 -13.53 35.25
N ARG A 662 4.74 -14.33 34.40
CA ARG A 662 5.42 -15.31 33.54
C ARG A 662 4.98 -15.16 32.09
N LYS A 663 5.92 -15.36 31.15
CA LYS A 663 5.61 -15.39 29.73
C LYS A 663 6.36 -16.50 28.98
N VAL A 664 5.61 -17.30 28.24
CA VAL A 664 6.13 -18.28 27.28
C VAL A 664 5.63 -17.93 25.88
N TYR A 665 6.53 -17.90 24.90
CA TYR A 665 6.20 -17.62 23.51
C TYR A 665 5.88 -18.90 22.73
N LYS A 666 5.17 -18.75 21.61
CA LYS A 666 4.92 -19.84 20.66
C LYS A 666 6.26 -20.39 20.17
N GLY A 667 6.52 -21.67 20.43
CA GLY A 667 7.83 -22.31 20.23
C GLY A 667 8.55 -22.69 21.53
N GLY A 668 7.96 -22.44 22.70
CA GLY A 668 8.47 -22.92 23.98
C GLY A 668 9.55 -22.04 24.62
N LYS A 669 9.95 -20.94 23.98
CA LYS A 669 10.90 -19.99 24.57
C LYS A 669 10.25 -19.25 25.75
N VAL A 670 10.83 -19.40 26.93
CA VAL A 670 10.45 -18.64 28.12
C VAL A 670 11.05 -17.24 28.03
N GLY A 671 10.22 -16.22 28.13
CA GLY A 671 10.62 -14.81 28.00
C GLY A 671 10.70 -14.08 29.34
N VAL A 672 9.90 -14.50 30.32
CA VAL A 672 9.90 -13.99 31.70
C VAL A 672 9.54 -15.16 32.62
N VAL A 673 10.34 -15.38 33.66
CA VAL A 673 10.23 -16.48 34.64
C VAL A 673 9.76 -15.88 35.97
N SER A 674 8.48 -16.05 36.29
CA SER A 674 7.86 -15.74 37.59
C SER A 674 8.35 -14.45 38.29
N LEU A 675 8.30 -13.33 37.59
CA LEU A 675 8.78 -12.04 38.09
C LEU A 675 7.81 -11.45 39.13
N SER A 676 8.31 -11.21 40.35
CA SER A 676 7.60 -10.51 41.43
C SER A 676 8.38 -9.27 41.86
N LEU A 677 7.78 -8.08 41.74
CA LEU A 677 8.43 -6.80 42.03
C LEU A 677 7.38 -5.69 42.24
N GLY A 678 7.55 -4.85 43.26
CA GLY A 678 6.74 -3.65 43.49
C GLY A 678 7.57 -2.36 43.42
N LEU A 679 7.02 -1.32 42.77
CA LEU A 679 7.66 -0.01 42.60
C LEU A 679 6.82 1.10 43.24
N PRO A 680 7.28 1.74 44.32
CA PRO A 680 6.56 2.83 44.98
C PRO A 680 6.49 4.08 44.11
N LYS A 681 5.60 5.01 44.49
CA LYS A 681 5.43 6.30 43.80
C LYS A 681 6.67 7.18 43.98
N GLY A 682 7.08 7.87 42.91
CA GLY A 682 8.20 8.80 42.93
C GLY A 682 9.58 8.15 42.78
N GLU A 683 9.66 6.82 42.67
CA GLU A 683 10.94 6.12 42.47
C GLU A 683 11.33 6.09 40.98
N CYS A 684 12.58 6.45 40.66
CA CYS A 684 13.16 6.23 39.35
C CYS A 684 13.80 4.83 39.30
N PHE A 685 13.17 3.91 38.59
CA PHE A 685 13.59 2.50 38.55
C PHE A 685 14.32 2.13 37.25
N GLY A 686 15.52 1.59 37.37
CA GLY A 686 16.36 1.12 36.26
C GLY A 686 16.26 -0.39 36.04
N TYR A 687 15.86 -0.81 34.84
CA TYR A 687 15.78 -2.23 34.47
C TYR A 687 16.94 -2.62 33.55
N LEU A 688 17.89 -3.43 34.05
CA LEU A 688 19.14 -3.77 33.38
C LEU A 688 19.21 -5.27 33.04
N GLY A 689 19.91 -5.64 31.97
CA GLY A 689 19.90 -7.01 31.43
C GLY A 689 20.57 -7.08 30.07
N ILE A 690 21.05 -8.25 29.64
CA ILE A 690 21.53 -8.43 28.26
C ILE A 690 20.36 -8.42 27.27
N ASN A 691 20.66 -8.33 25.98
CA ASN A 691 19.65 -8.54 24.94
C ASN A 691 19.09 -9.96 25.04
N GLY A 692 17.77 -10.08 25.13
CA GLY A 692 17.11 -11.38 25.33
C GLY A 692 16.83 -11.74 26.79
N ALA A 693 17.28 -10.95 27.77
CA ALA A 693 17.04 -11.20 29.21
C ALA A 693 15.59 -11.05 29.68
N GLY A 694 14.65 -10.64 28.81
CA GLY A 694 13.23 -10.49 29.16
C GLY A 694 12.73 -9.06 29.38
N LYS A 695 13.61 -8.06 29.47
CA LYS A 695 13.26 -6.64 29.73
C LYS A 695 12.12 -6.09 28.87
N THR A 696 12.30 -6.10 27.55
CA THR A 696 11.30 -5.63 26.59
C THR A 696 10.03 -6.47 26.62
N SER A 697 10.12 -7.77 26.97
CA SER A 697 8.95 -8.63 27.15
C SER A 697 8.13 -8.19 28.36
N THR A 698 8.78 -7.94 29.50
CA THR A 698 8.14 -7.40 30.71
C THR A 698 7.48 -6.06 30.42
N MET A 699 8.19 -5.14 29.74
CA MET A 699 7.65 -3.83 29.37
C MET A 699 6.38 -3.96 28.51
N LYS A 700 6.43 -4.79 27.47
CA LYS A 700 5.29 -5.10 26.59
C LYS A 700 4.12 -5.74 27.31
N ILE A 701 4.37 -6.44 28.43
CA ILE A 701 3.30 -6.99 29.27
C ILE A 701 2.64 -5.87 30.07
N LEU A 702 3.44 -5.01 30.70
CA LEU A 702 2.94 -3.87 31.49
C LEU A 702 2.17 -2.85 30.63
N THR A 703 2.59 -2.60 29.40
CA THR A 703 1.87 -1.72 28.45
C THR A 703 0.66 -2.39 27.79
N GLY A 704 0.53 -3.72 27.91
CA GLY A 704 -0.60 -4.51 27.43
C GLY A 704 -0.51 -4.98 25.97
N ASP A 705 0.67 -4.96 25.35
CA ASP A 705 0.95 -5.47 24.00
C ASP A 705 0.95 -7.01 23.98
N VAL A 706 1.58 -7.58 25.01
CA VAL A 706 1.80 -9.01 25.19
C VAL A 706 1.09 -9.44 26.45
N LEU A 707 0.42 -10.59 26.41
CA LEU A 707 -0.29 -11.10 27.57
C LEU A 707 0.62 -12.00 28.39
N PRO A 708 0.59 -11.90 29.72
CA PRO A 708 1.26 -12.87 30.56
C PRO A 708 0.64 -14.26 30.34
N THR A 709 1.46 -15.29 30.41
CA THR A 709 1.04 -16.70 30.41
C THR A 709 0.48 -17.10 31.77
N SER A 710 1.06 -16.56 32.85
CA SER A 710 0.55 -16.66 34.22
C SER A 710 1.03 -15.47 35.05
N GLY A 711 0.48 -15.30 36.25
CA GLY A 711 0.74 -14.14 37.12
C GLY A 711 -0.19 -12.96 36.85
N SER A 712 -0.06 -11.93 37.67
CA SER A 712 -0.85 -10.69 37.57
C SER A 712 0.04 -9.46 37.71
N ALA A 713 -0.45 -8.33 37.18
CA ALA A 713 0.21 -7.04 37.40
C ALA A 713 -0.82 -5.91 37.53
N THR A 714 -0.54 -4.95 38.39
CA THR A 714 -1.37 -3.76 38.62
C THR A 714 -0.57 -2.48 38.41
N LEU A 715 -1.20 -1.48 37.81
CA LEU A 715 -0.64 -0.15 37.54
C LEU A 715 -1.57 0.90 38.12
N GLY A 716 -1.10 1.67 39.11
CA GLY A 716 -1.91 2.65 39.83
C GLY A 716 -3.13 2.05 40.53
N GLY A 717 -3.05 0.78 40.96
CA GLY A 717 -4.16 0.03 41.55
C GLY A 717 -5.14 -0.59 40.55
N PHE A 718 -4.92 -0.42 39.23
CA PHE A 718 -5.74 -1.02 38.19
C PHE A 718 -5.06 -2.25 37.58
N ASP A 719 -5.80 -3.34 37.40
CA ASP A 719 -5.27 -4.56 36.80
C ASP A 719 -5.10 -4.45 35.27
N ILE A 720 -3.93 -4.82 34.75
CA ILE A 720 -3.57 -4.66 33.34
C ILE A 720 -4.38 -5.53 32.37
N MET A 721 -5.06 -6.57 32.88
CA MET A 721 -5.85 -7.50 32.06
C MET A 721 -7.33 -7.10 32.01
N SER A 722 -7.87 -6.59 33.11
CA SER A 722 -9.29 -6.28 33.27
C SER A 722 -9.61 -4.80 33.06
N GLN A 723 -8.70 -3.89 33.37
CA GLN A 723 -8.94 -2.43 33.42
C GLN A 723 -8.01 -1.62 32.50
N GLN A 724 -7.73 -2.14 31.30
CA GLN A 724 -6.76 -1.55 30.36
C GLN A 724 -7.00 -0.09 30.00
N LEU A 725 -8.25 0.35 29.87
CA LEU A 725 -8.56 1.74 29.50
C LEU A 725 -8.12 2.73 30.58
N GLU A 726 -8.28 2.38 31.86
CA GLU A 726 -7.84 3.23 32.97
C GLU A 726 -6.32 3.21 33.11
N VAL A 727 -5.71 2.02 32.99
CA VAL A 727 -4.23 1.87 32.97
C VAL A 727 -3.59 2.74 31.89
N ARG A 728 -4.13 2.72 30.65
CA ARG A 728 -3.60 3.50 29.51
C ARG A 728 -3.64 5.01 29.72
N ARG A 729 -4.57 5.51 30.53
CA ARG A 729 -4.63 6.95 30.88
C ARG A 729 -3.55 7.36 31.87
N LEU A 730 -3.07 6.42 32.67
CA LEU A 730 -2.09 6.65 33.74
C LEU A 730 -0.63 6.50 33.25
N ILE A 731 -0.42 5.93 32.06
CA ILE A 731 0.92 5.63 31.56
C ILE A 731 1.35 6.58 30.44
N GLY A 732 2.64 6.95 30.45
CA GLY A 732 3.38 7.42 29.28
C GLY A 732 4.28 6.30 28.79
N TYR A 733 4.37 6.07 27.49
CA TYR A 733 5.23 5.02 26.93
C TYR A 733 6.09 5.55 25.79
N CYS A 734 7.40 5.34 25.93
CA CYS A 734 8.39 5.55 24.88
C CYS A 734 8.95 4.18 24.44
N PRO A 735 8.53 3.64 23.29
CA PRO A 735 9.00 2.34 22.78
C PRO A 735 10.47 2.38 22.35
N GLN A 736 11.11 1.21 22.19
CA GLN A 736 12.50 1.12 21.69
C GLN A 736 12.68 1.74 20.30
N PHE A 737 11.79 1.40 19.37
CA PHE A 737 11.76 2.01 18.03
C PHE A 737 10.80 3.19 18.01
N ASP A 738 11.21 4.29 17.38
CA ASP A 738 10.38 5.49 17.28
C ASP A 738 9.11 5.19 16.47
N ALA A 739 7.98 5.10 17.16
CA ALA A 739 6.66 4.81 16.60
C ALA A 739 5.98 6.05 15.97
N LEU A 740 6.80 6.94 15.41
CA LEU A 740 6.38 8.24 14.88
C LEU A 740 5.64 8.11 13.54
N ILE A 741 4.81 9.09 13.24
CA ILE A 741 4.09 9.20 11.97
C ILE A 741 4.91 10.10 11.05
N ASP A 742 5.70 9.51 10.15
CA ASP A 742 6.73 10.21 9.37
C ASP A 742 6.28 11.48 8.66
N LEU A 743 5.01 11.52 8.22
CA LEU A 743 4.42 12.62 7.45
C LEU A 743 3.80 13.74 8.30
N LEU A 744 3.82 13.63 9.63
CA LEU A 744 3.44 14.70 10.54
C LEU A 744 4.68 15.49 11.01
N THR A 745 4.49 16.78 11.27
CA THR A 745 5.53 17.64 11.85
C THR A 745 5.66 17.43 13.36
N VAL A 746 6.74 17.95 13.97
CA VAL A 746 6.95 17.89 15.43
C VAL A 746 5.75 18.48 16.19
N ARG A 747 5.31 19.69 15.82
CA ARG A 747 4.14 20.34 16.44
C ARG A 747 2.88 19.49 16.31
N GLU A 748 2.59 19.01 15.11
CA GLU A 748 1.36 18.25 14.85
C GLU A 748 1.33 16.90 15.59
N HIS A 749 2.49 16.27 15.84
CA HIS A 749 2.58 15.09 16.70
C HIS A 749 2.17 15.42 18.14
N LEU A 750 2.78 16.47 18.70
CA LEU A 750 2.51 16.85 20.09
C LEU A 750 1.04 17.30 20.26
N GLU A 751 0.48 18.03 19.30
CA GLU A 751 -0.96 18.38 19.28
C GLU A 751 -1.86 17.14 19.25
N LEU A 752 -1.52 16.14 18.42
CA LEU A 752 -2.27 14.90 18.30
C LEU A 752 -2.28 14.14 19.63
N PHE A 753 -1.10 13.91 20.23
CA PHE A 753 -1.01 13.16 21.48
C PHE A 753 -1.55 13.94 22.68
N ALA A 754 -1.44 15.28 22.69
CA ALA A 754 -2.11 16.13 23.69
C ALA A 754 -3.64 16.01 23.61
N SER A 755 -4.19 16.02 22.40
CA SER A 755 -5.64 15.82 22.17
C SER A 755 -6.09 14.42 22.61
N ILE A 756 -5.32 13.39 22.27
CA ILE A 756 -5.60 11.98 22.64
C ILE A 756 -5.62 11.81 24.15
N LYS A 757 -4.64 12.39 24.86
CA LYS A 757 -4.59 12.35 26.32
C LYS A 757 -5.73 13.15 26.97
N GLY A 758 -6.37 14.08 26.24
CA GLY A 758 -7.50 14.84 26.74
C GLY A 758 -7.13 16.22 27.30
N VAL A 759 -6.00 16.80 26.86
CA VAL A 759 -5.67 18.18 27.15
C VAL A 759 -6.72 19.10 26.52
N PRO A 760 -7.34 20.03 27.27
CA PRO A 760 -8.36 20.93 26.74
C PRO A 760 -7.84 21.75 25.57
N SER A 761 -8.63 21.91 24.50
CA SER A 761 -8.19 22.55 23.24
C SER A 761 -7.58 23.94 23.43
N LYS A 762 -8.02 24.70 24.45
CA LYS A 762 -7.48 26.02 24.78
C LYS A 762 -6.02 25.98 25.29
N ARG A 763 -5.59 24.88 25.92
CA ARG A 763 -4.26 24.70 26.51
C ARG A 763 -3.35 23.78 25.70
N ILE A 764 -3.82 23.26 24.56
CA ILE A 764 -3.00 22.39 23.70
C ILE A 764 -1.79 23.18 23.19
N CYS A 765 -1.99 24.41 22.70
CA CYS A 765 -0.88 25.21 22.17
C CYS A 765 0.20 25.48 23.22
N ASP A 766 -0.22 25.82 24.44
CA ASP A 766 0.68 26.10 25.57
C ASP A 766 1.43 24.82 25.98
N THR A 767 0.69 23.71 26.20
CA THR A 767 1.30 22.41 26.54
C THR A 767 2.29 21.93 25.49
N VAL A 768 1.97 22.12 24.21
CA VAL A 768 2.85 21.73 23.09
C VAL A 768 4.11 22.59 23.10
N LYS A 769 3.98 23.90 23.29
CA LYS A 769 5.12 24.82 23.37
C LYS A 769 6.03 24.48 24.55
N ASP A 770 5.45 24.29 25.74
CA ASP A 770 6.19 23.92 26.94
C ASP A 770 6.98 22.61 26.74
N LYS A 771 6.40 21.62 26.05
CA LYS A 771 7.08 20.35 25.76
C LYS A 771 8.15 20.46 24.67
N MET A 772 7.98 21.35 23.70
CA MET A 772 9.03 21.64 22.72
C MET A 772 10.20 22.38 23.35
N ASP A 773 9.93 23.34 24.25
CA ASP A 773 10.94 24.05 25.04
C ASP A 773 11.70 23.08 25.94
N GLN A 774 10.99 22.23 26.69
CA GLN A 774 11.58 21.23 27.59
C GLN A 774 12.51 20.24 26.85
N MET A 775 12.18 19.88 25.60
CA MET A 775 12.94 18.91 24.81
C MET A 775 13.90 19.54 23.80
N ASN A 776 14.01 20.88 23.78
CA ASN A 776 14.81 21.65 22.83
C ASN A 776 14.51 21.27 21.36
N LEU A 777 13.21 21.32 20.98
CA LEU A 777 12.70 20.94 19.66
C LEU A 777 12.16 22.13 18.83
N ASN A 778 12.24 23.36 19.33
CA ASN A 778 11.69 24.56 18.69
C ASN A 778 12.20 24.78 17.26
N ASP A 779 13.50 24.57 17.02
CA ASP A 779 14.12 24.72 15.69
C ASP A 779 13.61 23.68 14.66
N PHE A 780 12.91 22.66 15.13
CA PHE A 780 12.39 21.55 14.33
C PHE A 780 10.86 21.50 14.30
N GLU A 781 10.18 22.53 14.81
CA GLU A 781 8.72 22.62 14.96
C GLU A 781 7.93 22.17 13.72
N ASP A 782 8.27 22.74 12.56
CA ASP A 782 7.60 22.49 11.27
C ASP A 782 8.26 21.39 10.44
N LYS A 783 9.31 20.74 10.95
CA LYS A 783 9.98 19.64 10.24
C LYS A 783 9.21 18.35 10.39
N LEU A 784 9.12 17.59 9.29
CA LEU A 784 8.50 16.27 9.26
C LEU A 784 9.29 15.29 10.11
N ALA A 785 8.60 14.49 10.92
CA ALA A 785 9.24 13.53 11.82
C ALA A 785 10.14 12.55 11.07
N GLY A 786 9.76 12.12 9.86
CA GLY A 786 10.58 11.23 9.04
C GLY A 786 11.97 11.79 8.70
N THR A 787 12.11 13.12 8.63
CA THR A 787 13.35 13.83 8.27
C THR A 787 14.23 14.21 9.46
N LEU A 788 13.77 13.96 10.69
CA LEU A 788 14.54 14.25 11.89
C LEU A 788 15.74 13.29 12.03
N SER A 789 16.82 13.76 12.66
CA SER A 789 17.92 12.90 13.10
C SER A 789 17.43 11.91 14.16
N GLY A 790 18.11 10.77 14.31
CA GLY A 790 17.73 9.75 15.30
C GLY A 790 17.59 10.32 16.72
N GLY A 791 18.51 11.18 17.15
CA GLY A 791 18.41 11.83 18.46
C GLY A 791 17.19 12.76 18.61
N ASN A 792 16.81 13.49 17.57
CA ASN A 792 15.63 14.37 17.62
C ASN A 792 14.32 13.57 17.51
N LYS A 793 14.30 12.46 16.77
CA LYS A 793 13.17 11.51 16.80
C LYS A 793 12.95 10.98 18.21
N ARG A 794 14.04 10.63 18.88
CA ARG A 794 14.01 10.12 20.25
C ARG A 794 13.56 11.17 21.27
N LYS A 795 14.01 12.42 21.13
CA LYS A 795 13.49 13.57 21.89
C LYS A 795 11.98 13.74 21.69
N LEU A 796 11.49 13.64 20.46
CA LEU A 796 10.05 13.70 20.17
C LEU A 796 9.28 12.53 20.79
N SER A 797 9.80 11.31 20.71
CA SER A 797 9.19 10.11 21.32
C SER A 797 9.06 10.25 22.85
N VAL A 798 10.10 10.76 23.51
CA VAL A 798 10.06 11.05 24.96
C VAL A 798 9.09 12.19 25.26
N ALA A 799 9.07 13.26 24.45
CA ALA A 799 8.10 14.36 24.60
C ALA A 799 6.66 13.84 24.59
N ILE A 800 6.33 12.93 23.66
CA ILE A 800 5.01 12.29 23.56
C ILE A 800 4.66 11.49 24.81
N ALA A 801 5.61 10.72 25.36
CA ALA A 801 5.39 9.96 26.58
C ALA A 801 5.07 10.88 27.78
N LEU A 802 5.71 12.05 27.83
CA LEU A 802 5.60 13.05 28.91
C LEU A 802 4.37 13.97 28.81
N ILE A 803 3.69 14.00 27.66
CA ILE A 803 2.46 14.80 27.50
C ILE A 803 1.41 14.36 28.51
N GLY A 804 0.69 15.33 29.09
CA GLY A 804 -0.36 15.10 30.09
C GLY A 804 0.15 14.79 31.50
N SER A 805 1.47 14.80 31.72
CA SER A 805 2.09 14.53 33.03
C SER A 805 1.59 13.22 33.64
N PRO A 806 1.77 12.08 32.95
CA PRO A 806 1.26 10.79 33.43
C PRO A 806 1.99 10.37 34.72
N PRO A 807 1.29 9.73 35.68
CA PRO A 807 1.89 9.30 36.94
C PRO A 807 2.92 8.18 36.79
N ILE A 808 2.86 7.39 35.71
CA ILE A 808 3.80 6.30 35.43
C ILE A 808 4.36 6.52 34.03
N ILE A 809 5.69 6.51 33.87
CA ILE A 809 6.35 6.68 32.57
C ILE A 809 7.26 5.49 32.33
N PHE A 810 7.06 4.81 31.20
CA PHE A 810 7.87 3.71 30.71
C PHE A 810 8.77 4.20 29.58
N LEU A 811 10.09 4.08 29.76
CA LEU A 811 11.08 4.46 28.77
C LEU A 811 11.92 3.24 28.38
N ASP A 812 11.69 2.69 27.20
CA ASP A 812 12.42 1.52 26.70
C ASP A 812 13.61 1.99 25.86
N GLU A 813 14.80 2.10 26.47
CA GLU A 813 16.05 2.57 25.87
C GLU A 813 16.05 4.04 25.38
N PRO A 814 15.71 5.05 26.21
CA PRO A 814 15.46 6.43 25.75
C PRO A 814 16.70 7.15 25.21
N SER A 815 17.92 6.66 25.48
CA SER A 815 19.17 7.31 25.06
C SER A 815 19.90 6.58 23.90
N THR A 816 19.35 5.48 23.37
CA THR A 816 20.00 4.68 22.31
C THR A 816 20.13 5.46 21.00
N GLY A 817 21.30 5.37 20.37
CA GLY A 817 21.57 6.01 19.07
C GLY A 817 21.75 7.52 19.12
N MET A 818 21.77 8.13 20.30
CA MET A 818 22.04 9.56 20.50
C MET A 818 23.54 9.87 20.64
N ASP A 819 23.94 11.05 20.19
CA ASP A 819 25.26 11.60 20.50
C ASP A 819 25.42 11.86 22.02
N PRO A 820 26.65 11.87 22.55
CA PRO A 820 26.90 12.03 23.99
C PRO A 820 26.26 13.27 24.63
N VAL A 821 26.16 14.39 23.90
CA VAL A 821 25.56 15.62 24.41
C VAL A 821 24.05 15.47 24.52
N SER A 822 23.40 14.96 23.48
CA SER A 822 21.96 14.67 23.50
C SER A 822 21.56 13.64 24.56
N ARG A 823 22.43 12.64 24.84
CA ARG A 823 22.19 11.66 25.92
C ARG A 823 22.17 12.31 27.29
N ARG A 824 23.16 13.13 27.62
CA ARG A 824 23.20 13.85 28.91
C ARG A 824 21.99 14.77 29.08
N PHE A 825 21.67 15.53 28.04
CA PHE A 825 20.47 16.36 28.03
C PHE A 825 19.19 15.54 28.30
N MET A 826 19.06 14.36 27.68
CA MET A 826 17.93 13.46 27.93
C MET A 826 17.88 13.00 29.39
N TRP A 827 19.03 12.63 29.97
CA TRP A 827 19.13 12.23 31.37
C TRP A 827 18.77 13.37 32.32
N ASP A 828 19.25 14.58 32.06
CA ASP A 828 18.93 15.77 32.87
C ASP A 828 17.42 16.04 32.88
N VAL A 829 16.76 15.92 31.73
CA VAL A 829 15.30 16.07 31.62
C VAL A 829 14.57 14.98 32.39
N ILE A 830 14.99 13.72 32.30
CA ILE A 830 14.37 12.61 33.04
C ILE A 830 14.56 12.79 34.56
N ALA A 831 15.74 13.21 35.00
CA ALA A 831 16.04 13.47 36.40
C ALA A 831 15.21 14.63 36.96
N ASP A 832 15.09 15.74 36.22
CA ASP A 832 14.25 16.89 36.60
C ASP A 832 12.78 16.49 36.73
N ILE A 833 12.28 15.60 35.86
CA ILE A 833 10.89 15.12 35.93
C ILE A 833 10.68 14.17 37.13
N SER A 834 11.62 13.25 37.36
CA SER A 834 11.64 12.36 38.52
C SER A 834 11.58 13.16 39.83
N THR A 835 12.38 14.22 39.94
CA THR A 835 12.47 15.05 41.15
C THR A 835 11.28 15.98 41.36
N ARG A 836 10.70 16.54 40.29
CA ARG A 836 9.50 17.39 40.38
C ARG A 836 8.22 16.63 40.76
N SER A 837 8.21 15.31 40.59
CA SER A 837 7.07 14.44 40.88
C SER A 837 7.18 13.67 42.21
N LYS A 838 8.33 13.77 42.90
CA LYS A 838 8.47 13.39 44.31
C LYS A 838 7.78 14.43 45.19
#